data_AF-A0A7S4W421-F1
#
_entry.id   AF-A0A7S4W421-F1
#
_cell.length_a   1.000
_cell.length_b   1.000
_cell.length_c   1.000
_cell.angle_alpha   90.00
_cell.angle_beta   90.00
_cell.angle_gamma   90.00
#
_symmetry.space_group_name_H-M   'P 1'
#
loop_
_entity.id
_entity.type
_entity.pdbx_description
1 polymer ?
#
loop_
_entity_poly.entity_id
_entity_poly.type
_entity_poly.pdbx_seq_one_letter_code
_entity_poly.pdbx_strand_id
1 'polypeptide(L)'
;AQGRPRRPAGPPPKSGRIATFAAHLALLGSLGRKPGARAARSLSLMEAPQQAPAAREAAARTASPVGEDESSFLGAPGERGKLFEVVADEAVTQLGIVPSALPPKPLILRHIEPGSWAARTGINVGDELVEINDVRVATMDLKVLDNFLRRERPLRLKFVCKKVTEVEPLTAGEFKELKRASTGEIEEFVVKNDDKSLKDPSMDALVGTWVYEQTYEYSISRDDDGQFHFEESRVSGESGEVQRVMGNLTFRQGWLMGEIFDSNQRQRGWIRLHYVEESGTVVSNVRLPEEEGWSDERVAHRKIHKFDCAVQTVDEPADSQVYAAQPQLVDGRLIWPQQWGITRAQCRALLLRLRDDSAWDSRNTMYTLVSDFVVPWTRGKGMGYALLQNQDDPKEVNLMVSHSWGENAEEFLTTLGRSTSSQDVLWICALSMYHAEDGAGPSVREQLGCTPEESPFRRVLDHIRMRGQDVGFRWRWRSCIHLFPLFFALLALGFFYAPIVTWGCVPSIDGTQCLLRRIAQVDGEPVAAWVWSAEYKDWFQANGRKSGFDNEVLPRAHYPATAFCLLVAIVIWVWLWRSRMYHGRLLAVPSADADLYSRLWCAHEVSTASSLGVPVVVADTLAWVGRWESSSASCSHEADRQRIWRIVEQGDEDGKRKLDRWLKRLLRLQQCKLMMMLLGWATPVIVIRSADQRLLSVSAGSLVGADGMTYFFTGALGVLAGVMFSYLVMYATARLEKGTPTCKAVCGCAVFLLVGAVSVTAALLYFGDLRREPPENWIHILDFFFDECFGHLRLSAPAATGCSRLSRFWAAFTQSLLLGGIVLTVFMMGAFCCLPVVKGCIQAAMLALVVAAALLTTSVYAETHKLEEDQIFSVAVFYLTALISRSLAPILAIWAGVSKWGIALHSRRRR
;
A
#
# COMPACT_ATOMS: atom_id res chain seq x y z
N ALA A 1 -30.71 -74.88 -0.14
CA ALA A 1 -29.81 -75.55 -1.10
C ALA A 1 -28.77 -74.53 -1.54
N GLN A 2 -27.60 -74.59 -0.90
CA GLN A 2 -26.32 -75.03 -1.46
C GLN A 2 -25.55 -73.85 -2.10
N GLY A 3 -24.41 -73.37 -1.61
CA GLY A 3 -23.63 -73.76 -0.44
C GLY A 3 -22.16 -73.33 -0.57
N ARG A 4 -21.69 -72.58 0.44
CA ARG A 4 -20.31 -72.54 1.01
C ARG A 4 -19.17 -71.78 0.27
N PRO A 5 -18.16 -71.25 0.99
CA PRO A 5 -18.27 -70.01 1.74
C PRO A 5 -17.10 -69.02 1.51
N ARG A 6 -17.35 -67.70 1.63
CA ARG A 6 -16.28 -66.70 1.78
C ARG A 6 -15.86 -66.62 3.26
N ARG A 7 -14.59 -66.93 3.55
CA ARG A 7 -13.90 -66.57 4.80
C ARG A 7 -13.17 -65.23 4.63
N PRO A 8 -12.95 -64.48 5.72
CA PRO A 8 -12.56 -63.07 5.69
C PRO A 8 -11.06 -62.90 5.38
N ALA A 9 -10.74 -61.87 4.61
CA ALA A 9 -9.36 -61.43 4.42
C ALA A 9 -8.83 -60.84 5.74
N GLY A 10 -7.79 -61.47 6.30
CA GLY A 10 -6.99 -60.92 7.39
C GLY A 10 -6.14 -59.73 6.94
N PRO A 11 -5.57 -58.96 7.88
CA PRO A 11 -4.77 -57.78 7.57
C PRO A 11 -3.41 -58.17 6.98
N PRO A 12 -2.84 -57.38 6.05
CA PRO A 12 -1.53 -57.66 5.48
C PRO A 12 -0.39 -57.42 6.49
N PRO A 13 0.77 -58.07 6.29
CA PRO A 13 1.87 -58.09 7.24
C PRO A 13 2.58 -56.74 7.32
N LYS A 14 2.99 -56.38 8.54
CA LYS A 14 3.90 -55.27 8.83
C LYS A 14 5.28 -55.58 8.27
N SER A 15 5.62 -55.01 7.11
CA SER A 15 7.01 -54.88 6.67
C SER A 15 7.57 -53.58 7.20
N GLY A 16 8.56 -53.70 8.08
CA GLY A 16 9.36 -52.59 8.58
C GLY A 16 10.35 -52.06 7.54
N ARG A 17 10.89 -50.88 7.89
CA ARG A 17 12.01 -50.14 7.28
C ARG A 17 11.74 -49.54 5.91
N ILE A 18 11.29 -48.29 5.92
CA ILE A 18 11.90 -47.11 5.24
C ILE A 18 11.25 -45.89 5.91
N ALA A 19 11.94 -45.28 6.87
CA ALA A 19 11.54 -44.03 7.51
C ALA A 19 12.78 -43.32 8.07
N THR A 20 13.62 -42.81 7.17
CA THR A 20 14.75 -41.94 7.52
C THR A 20 15.01 -41.00 6.34
N PHE A 21 14.14 -39.99 6.15
CA PHE A 21 14.53 -38.76 5.45
C PHE A 21 13.63 -37.52 5.68
N ALA A 22 12.66 -37.56 6.61
CA ALA A 22 11.71 -36.44 6.80
C ALA A 22 11.78 -35.75 8.18
N ALA A 23 12.87 -35.90 8.94
CA ALA A 23 12.98 -35.41 10.32
C ALA A 23 14.09 -34.36 10.57
N HIS A 24 14.58 -33.66 9.53
CA HIS A 24 15.65 -32.65 9.68
C HIS A 24 15.24 -31.19 9.40
N LEU A 25 13.96 -30.89 9.21
CA LEU A 25 13.48 -29.53 8.93
C LEU A 25 12.61 -28.91 10.04
N ALA A 26 12.64 -29.47 11.26
CA ALA A 26 11.84 -29.00 12.40
C ALA A 26 12.68 -28.71 13.66
N LEU A 27 13.83 -28.03 13.51
CA LEU A 27 14.73 -27.73 14.63
C LEU A 27 15.31 -26.30 14.61
N LEU A 28 14.43 -25.30 14.41
CA LEU A 28 14.72 -23.89 14.68
C LEU A 28 13.55 -23.24 15.44
N GLY A 29 13.31 -23.66 16.67
CA GLY A 29 12.21 -23.10 17.46
C GLY A 29 12.10 -23.56 18.91
N SER A 30 13.19 -23.72 19.66
CA SER A 30 13.09 -23.79 21.12
C SER A 30 14.43 -23.60 21.84
N LEU A 31 14.77 -22.37 22.23
CA LEU A 31 15.64 -22.13 23.39
C LEU A 31 15.30 -20.77 24.00
N GLY A 32 14.97 -20.76 25.29
CA GLY A 32 14.77 -19.53 26.07
C GLY A 32 13.85 -19.67 27.29
N ARG A 33 14.12 -20.62 28.20
CA ARG A 33 13.52 -20.65 29.56
C ARG A 33 14.30 -19.71 30.49
N LYS A 34 13.56 -19.02 31.37
CA LYS A 34 13.99 -18.14 32.47
C LYS A 34 14.96 -18.81 33.46
N PRO A 35 15.73 -18.00 34.23
CA PRO A 35 15.36 -17.67 35.63
C PRO A 35 15.53 -16.14 35.86
N GLY A 36 15.13 -15.46 36.93
CA GLY A 36 14.73 -15.74 38.31
C GLY A 36 14.96 -14.41 39.06
N ALA A 37 14.06 -14.04 39.97
CA ALA A 37 13.96 -12.71 40.58
C ALA A 37 15.13 -12.32 41.53
N ARG A 38 15.44 -11.01 41.63
CA ARG A 38 15.55 -10.28 42.92
C ARG A 38 15.87 -8.78 42.80
N ALA A 39 15.25 -8.05 43.74
CA ALA A 39 15.72 -6.86 44.47
C ALA A 39 15.65 -5.46 43.80
N ALA A 40 14.73 -4.67 44.34
CA ALA A 40 14.68 -3.22 44.26
C ALA A 40 15.81 -2.56 45.07
N ARG A 41 16.33 -1.42 44.60
CA ARG A 41 16.73 -0.29 45.45
C ARG A 41 16.91 1.01 44.65
N SER A 42 16.67 2.08 45.39
CA SER A 42 16.49 3.50 45.06
C SER A 42 17.77 4.27 44.72
N LEU A 43 17.56 5.57 44.44
CA LEU A 43 18.47 6.74 44.39
C LEU A 43 18.94 7.07 42.97
N SER A 44 18.50 8.15 42.30
CA SER A 44 18.37 9.61 42.59
C SER A 44 19.49 10.40 41.93
N LEU A 45 19.11 11.60 41.47
CA LEU A 45 19.86 12.85 41.36
C LEU A 45 20.42 13.34 40.00
N MET A 46 20.07 14.62 39.79
CA MET A 46 20.65 15.72 38.99
C MET A 46 20.03 16.00 37.61
N GLU A 47 19.11 16.99 37.51
CA GLU A 47 19.29 18.48 37.49
C GLU A 47 19.51 18.98 36.04
N ALA A 48 18.52 19.63 35.40
CA ALA A 48 18.21 21.09 35.39
C ALA A 48 18.86 21.81 34.18
N PRO A 49 18.49 23.04 33.76
CA PRO A 49 17.41 23.92 34.24
C PRO A 49 16.51 24.55 33.13
N GLN A 50 15.41 25.15 33.59
CA GLN A 50 14.59 26.17 32.91
C GLN A 50 15.22 27.57 33.07
N GLN A 51 14.89 28.52 32.19
CA GLN A 51 14.67 29.93 32.57
C GLN A 51 13.91 30.72 31.49
N ALA A 52 12.84 31.39 31.92
CA ALA A 52 12.24 32.57 31.28
C ALA A 52 12.93 33.84 31.80
N PRO A 53 12.68 35.03 31.22
CA PRO A 53 11.89 36.00 31.98
C PRO A 53 10.95 36.91 31.16
N ALA A 54 10.02 37.52 31.90
CA ALA A 54 9.09 38.56 31.46
C ALA A 54 9.73 39.97 31.54
N ALA A 55 9.23 40.92 30.73
CA ALA A 55 9.30 42.35 31.03
C ALA A 55 8.11 43.10 30.40
N ARG A 56 7.56 44.02 31.20
CA ARG A 56 6.44 44.93 30.96
C ARG A 56 6.93 46.28 30.40
N GLU A 57 5.97 47.01 29.84
CA GLU A 57 5.76 48.47 29.92
C GLU A 57 6.26 49.45 28.83
N ALA A 58 5.32 50.37 28.56
CA ALA A 58 5.43 51.76 28.11
C ALA A 58 5.53 52.07 26.60
N ALA A 59 4.45 52.64 26.04
CA ALA A 59 4.41 54.08 25.71
C ALA A 59 3.01 54.49 25.24
N ALA A 60 2.59 55.66 25.71
CA ALA A 60 1.27 56.23 25.55
C ALA A 60 1.27 57.39 24.53
N ARG A 61 0.08 57.70 24.02
CA ARG A 61 -0.40 59.02 23.55
C ARG A 61 0.25 59.64 22.31
N THR A 62 -0.55 59.78 21.27
CA THR A 62 -0.84 61.09 20.65
C THR A 62 -2.24 61.04 20.02
N ALA A 63 -3.15 61.83 20.58
CA ALA A 63 -4.41 62.21 19.96
C ALA A 63 -4.31 63.68 19.57
N SER A 64 -4.75 64.04 18.37
CA SER A 64 -5.35 65.35 18.06
C SER A 64 -5.85 65.43 16.61
N PRO A 65 -6.79 66.35 16.32
CA PRO A 65 -8.00 66.04 15.57
C PRO A 65 -8.16 66.86 14.28
N VAL A 66 -8.72 66.27 13.23
CA VAL A 66 -9.25 66.96 12.03
C VAL A 66 -10.15 65.93 11.34
N GLY A 67 -11.35 66.19 10.81
CA GLY A 67 -12.15 67.37 10.59
C GLY A 67 -13.35 66.89 9.77
N GLU A 68 -14.52 67.43 10.06
CA GLU A 68 -15.75 67.19 9.31
C GLU A 68 -15.61 67.76 7.90
N ASP A 69 -15.89 66.96 6.87
CA ASP A 69 -16.25 67.43 5.52
C ASP A 69 -17.05 66.32 4.81
N GLU A 70 -18.32 66.19 5.22
CA GLU A 70 -19.36 65.60 4.38
C GLU A 70 -19.83 66.65 3.38
N SER A 71 -19.37 66.60 2.12
CA SER A 71 -20.18 66.94 0.94
C SER A 71 -19.30 66.93 -0.32
N SER A 72 -19.34 65.85 -1.11
CA SER A 72 -19.14 65.89 -2.59
C SER A 72 -18.96 64.52 -3.24
N PHE A 73 -19.80 63.52 -2.99
CA PHE A 73 -19.89 62.36 -3.91
C PHE A 73 -21.30 61.73 -3.87
N LEU A 74 -22.26 62.37 -4.54
CA LEU A 74 -23.48 61.71 -4.99
C LEU A 74 -23.39 61.58 -6.51
N GLY A 75 -22.82 60.45 -6.96
CA GLY A 75 -22.89 60.03 -8.36
C GLY A 75 -24.35 59.78 -8.75
N ALA A 76 -24.76 60.31 -9.89
CA ALA A 76 -26.11 60.13 -10.43
C ALA A 76 -26.45 58.63 -10.61
N PRO A 77 -27.68 58.18 -10.31
CA PRO A 77 -28.07 56.79 -10.47
C PRO A 77 -27.90 56.33 -11.93
N GLY A 78 -27.21 55.20 -12.12
CA GLY A 78 -26.84 54.66 -13.42
C GLY A 78 -28.03 54.36 -14.33
N GLU A 79 -27.86 54.61 -15.64
CA GLU A 79 -28.85 54.29 -16.65
C GLU A 79 -29.13 52.77 -16.72
N ARG A 80 -30.42 52.42 -16.81
CA ARG A 80 -30.93 51.03 -16.74
C ARG A 80 -30.19 50.07 -17.68
N GLY A 81 -29.88 48.87 -17.19
CA GLY A 81 -29.29 47.78 -17.97
C GLY A 81 -27.83 48.00 -18.39
N LYS A 82 -27.20 49.11 -17.99
CA LYS A 82 -25.76 49.29 -18.19
C LYS A 82 -24.98 48.50 -17.16
N LEU A 83 -23.92 47.87 -17.66
CA LEU A 83 -22.91 47.19 -16.87
C LEU A 83 -22.00 48.27 -16.27
N PHE A 84 -21.79 48.24 -14.96
CA PHE A 84 -20.87 49.16 -14.30
C PHE A 84 -19.90 48.38 -13.41
N GLU A 85 -18.67 48.87 -13.33
CA GLU A 85 -17.57 48.22 -12.65
C GLU A 85 -17.15 49.05 -11.43
N VAL A 86 -16.92 48.35 -10.32
CA VAL A 86 -16.43 48.92 -9.07
C VAL A 86 -15.26 48.09 -8.57
N VAL A 87 -14.25 48.75 -8.01
CA VAL A 87 -13.02 48.10 -7.55
C VAL A 87 -12.88 48.28 -6.05
N ALA A 88 -12.84 47.17 -5.31
CA ALA A 88 -12.53 47.18 -3.89
C ALA A 88 -11.01 47.00 -3.71
N ASP A 89 -10.33 48.04 -3.24
CA ASP A 89 -8.88 48.02 -3.01
C ASP A 89 -8.49 47.22 -1.74
N GLU A 90 -7.20 47.19 -1.43
CA GLU A 90 -6.65 46.46 -0.28
C GLU A 90 -7.16 47.00 1.08
N ALA A 91 -7.62 48.25 1.16
CA ALA A 91 -8.15 48.82 2.40
C ALA A 91 -9.61 48.39 2.67
N VAL A 92 -10.31 47.87 1.66
CA VAL A 92 -11.70 47.41 1.77
C VAL A 92 -11.73 45.95 2.25
N THR A 93 -11.80 45.79 3.57
CA THR A 93 -11.90 44.47 4.23
C THR A 93 -13.30 43.87 4.12
N GLN A 94 -14.36 44.69 4.17
CA GLN A 94 -15.76 44.27 4.07
C GLN A 94 -16.51 45.04 2.97
N LEU A 95 -17.16 44.31 2.07
CA LEU A 95 -17.91 44.90 0.95
C LEU A 95 -19.29 45.43 1.37
N GLY A 96 -19.95 44.75 2.33
CA GLY A 96 -21.30 45.10 2.79
C GLY A 96 -22.43 44.72 1.82
N ILE A 97 -22.21 43.70 0.99
CA ILE A 97 -23.22 43.16 0.06
C ILE A 97 -23.80 41.84 0.58
N VAL A 98 -25.09 41.64 0.40
CA VAL A 98 -25.79 40.40 0.74
C VAL A 98 -26.53 39.89 -0.50
N PRO A 99 -26.09 38.77 -1.11
CA PRO A 99 -26.74 38.22 -2.28
C PRO A 99 -27.97 37.37 -1.94
N SER A 100 -28.87 37.24 -2.91
CA SER A 100 -30.07 36.41 -2.84
C SER A 100 -29.82 34.92 -3.07
N ALA A 101 -28.73 34.57 -3.75
CA ALA A 101 -28.35 33.20 -4.07
C ALA A 101 -26.83 33.09 -4.26
N LEU A 102 -26.32 31.85 -4.33
CA LEU A 102 -24.94 31.54 -4.67
C LEU A 102 -24.87 30.86 -6.06
N PRO A 103 -23.71 30.87 -6.75
CA PRO A 103 -23.55 30.20 -8.04
C PRO A 103 -23.98 28.72 -7.98
N PRO A 104 -24.56 28.17 -9.05
CA PRO A 104 -24.69 28.76 -10.39
C PRO A 104 -25.87 29.72 -10.56
N LYS A 105 -26.67 29.98 -9.51
CA LYS A 105 -27.82 30.89 -9.59
C LYS A 105 -27.35 32.35 -9.71
N PRO A 106 -28.09 33.22 -10.42
CA PRO A 106 -27.80 34.66 -10.52
C PRO A 106 -27.68 35.33 -9.15
N LEU A 107 -26.64 36.15 -8.99
CA LEU A 107 -26.24 36.71 -7.70
C LEU A 107 -26.81 38.13 -7.55
N ILE A 108 -28.12 38.23 -7.31
CA ILE A 108 -28.86 39.50 -7.18
C ILE A 108 -28.75 39.99 -5.74
N LEU A 109 -28.37 41.25 -5.53
CA LEU A 109 -28.22 41.83 -4.20
C LEU A 109 -29.58 42.08 -3.54
N ARG A 110 -29.79 41.49 -2.36
CA ARG A 110 -31.01 41.68 -1.55
C ARG A 110 -30.85 42.74 -0.49
N HIS A 111 -29.64 42.93 0.01
CA HIS A 111 -29.36 43.95 0.99
C HIS A 111 -27.96 44.54 0.80
N ILE A 112 -27.85 45.82 1.11
CA ILE A 112 -26.59 46.56 1.16
C ILE A 112 -26.52 47.24 2.50
N GLU A 113 -25.46 46.94 3.26
CA GLU A 113 -25.30 47.45 4.60
C GLU A 113 -25.12 48.98 4.56
N PRO A 114 -25.96 49.77 5.27
CA PRO A 114 -25.84 51.21 5.28
C PRO A 114 -24.45 51.65 5.73
N GLY A 115 -23.82 52.58 5.00
CA GLY A 115 -22.47 53.06 5.30
C GLY A 115 -21.34 52.08 4.97
N SER A 116 -21.62 50.94 4.34
CA SER A 116 -20.59 50.04 3.82
C SER A 116 -19.90 50.56 2.57
N TRP A 117 -18.85 49.86 2.11
CA TRP A 117 -18.20 50.17 0.84
C TRP A 117 -19.19 50.14 -0.33
N ALA A 118 -20.05 49.11 -0.40
CA ALA A 118 -21.05 48.97 -1.45
C ALA A 118 -22.05 50.13 -1.50
N ALA A 119 -22.50 50.61 -0.33
CA ALA A 119 -23.39 51.77 -0.25
C ALA A 119 -22.70 53.05 -0.78
N ARG A 120 -21.41 53.25 -0.47
CA ARG A 120 -20.63 54.41 -0.94
C ARG A 120 -20.30 54.36 -2.42
N THR A 121 -20.18 53.17 -3.02
CA THR A 121 -19.87 53.00 -4.44
C THR A 121 -21.11 53.02 -5.34
N GLY A 122 -22.30 53.27 -4.77
CA GLY A 122 -23.53 53.42 -5.55
C GLY A 122 -24.15 52.09 -6.02
N ILE A 123 -23.74 50.97 -5.43
CA ILE A 123 -24.39 49.68 -5.64
C ILE A 123 -25.76 49.73 -4.94
N ASN A 124 -26.80 49.21 -5.59
CA ASN A 124 -28.18 49.23 -5.06
C ASN A 124 -28.74 47.81 -4.90
N VAL A 125 -29.72 47.68 -4.00
CA VAL A 125 -30.52 46.46 -3.87
C VAL A 125 -31.24 46.19 -5.20
N GLY A 126 -31.13 44.96 -5.70
CA GLY A 126 -31.62 44.55 -7.01
C GLY A 126 -30.54 44.47 -8.09
N ASP A 127 -29.36 45.04 -7.89
CA ASP A 127 -28.24 44.90 -8.84
C ASP A 127 -27.75 43.44 -8.87
N GLU A 128 -27.34 42.96 -10.05
CA GLU A 128 -26.81 41.59 -10.23
C GLU A 128 -25.30 41.62 -10.40
N LEU A 129 -24.57 40.88 -9.57
CA LEU A 129 -23.13 40.68 -9.73
C LEU A 129 -22.88 39.64 -10.83
N VAL A 130 -22.31 40.10 -11.95
CA VAL A 130 -22.12 39.26 -13.14
C VAL A 130 -20.70 38.72 -13.28
N GLU A 131 -19.67 39.50 -12.90
CA GLU A 131 -18.26 39.09 -12.99
C GLU A 131 -17.46 39.54 -11.77
N ILE A 132 -16.49 38.69 -11.37
CA ILE A 132 -15.48 38.98 -10.35
C ILE A 132 -14.11 38.68 -10.96
N ASN A 133 -13.21 39.66 -10.98
CA ASN A 133 -11.87 39.54 -11.58
C ASN A 133 -11.89 38.93 -13.00
N ASP A 134 -12.84 39.41 -13.82
CA ASP A 134 -13.05 38.97 -15.22
C ASP A 134 -13.54 37.51 -15.38
N VAL A 135 -13.98 36.87 -14.29
CA VAL A 135 -14.63 35.54 -14.30
C VAL A 135 -16.12 35.68 -14.04
N ARG A 136 -16.95 35.06 -14.88
CA ARG A 136 -18.42 35.06 -14.72
C ARG A 136 -18.85 34.30 -13.47
N VAL A 137 -19.67 34.95 -12.65
CA VAL A 137 -20.18 34.38 -11.38
C VAL A 137 -21.02 33.13 -11.63
N ALA A 138 -21.82 33.09 -12.69
CA ALA A 138 -22.69 31.95 -13.01
C ALA A 138 -21.93 30.63 -13.28
N THR A 139 -20.66 30.71 -13.67
CA THR A 139 -19.82 29.53 -13.99
C THR A 139 -18.81 29.20 -12.88
N MET A 140 -18.85 29.90 -11.75
CA MET A 140 -17.85 29.82 -10.69
C MET A 140 -18.26 28.82 -9.61
N ASP A 141 -17.32 27.99 -9.13
CA ASP A 141 -17.53 27.12 -7.96
C ASP A 141 -17.53 27.94 -6.65
N LEU A 142 -18.25 27.47 -5.64
CA LEU A 142 -18.41 28.14 -4.34
C LEU A 142 -17.07 28.42 -3.66
N LYS A 143 -16.13 27.48 -3.75
CA LYS A 143 -14.78 27.63 -3.18
C LYS A 143 -13.97 28.73 -3.87
N VAL A 144 -14.17 28.88 -5.18
CA VAL A 144 -13.50 29.91 -5.98
C VAL A 144 -14.09 31.28 -5.65
N LEU A 145 -15.41 31.37 -5.53
CA LEU A 145 -16.11 32.59 -5.10
C LEU A 145 -15.65 33.04 -3.71
N ASP A 146 -15.59 32.12 -2.73
CA ASP A 146 -15.12 32.42 -1.38
C ASP A 146 -13.66 32.92 -1.37
N ASN A 147 -12.79 32.28 -2.16
CA ASN A 147 -11.41 32.68 -2.29
C ASN A 147 -11.26 34.10 -2.87
N PHE A 148 -12.01 34.45 -3.92
CA PHE A 148 -12.00 35.80 -4.48
C PHE A 148 -12.50 36.84 -3.49
N LEU A 149 -13.64 36.60 -2.83
CA LEU A 149 -14.24 37.56 -1.91
C LEU A 149 -13.37 37.81 -0.67
N ARG A 150 -12.63 36.79 -0.19
CA ARG A 150 -11.84 36.90 1.05
C ARG A 150 -10.36 37.20 0.87
N ARG A 151 -9.71 36.64 -0.15
CA ARG A 151 -8.25 36.61 -0.23
C ARG A 151 -7.67 37.51 -1.31
N GLU A 152 -8.45 37.85 -2.31
CA GLU A 152 -7.96 38.67 -3.43
C GLU A 152 -8.41 40.12 -3.31
N ARG A 153 -7.43 41.02 -3.27
CA ARG A 153 -7.59 42.46 -3.45
C ARG A 153 -6.42 42.93 -4.35
N PRO A 154 -6.62 43.91 -5.24
CA PRO A 154 -7.89 44.59 -5.54
C PRO A 154 -8.89 43.66 -6.22
N LEU A 155 -10.17 43.80 -5.86
CA LEU A 155 -11.27 42.98 -6.36
C LEU A 155 -12.11 43.80 -7.35
N ARG A 156 -12.11 43.39 -8.62
CA ARG A 156 -12.91 44.01 -9.68
C ARG A 156 -14.27 43.32 -9.76
N LEU A 157 -15.34 44.06 -9.48
CA LEU A 157 -16.71 43.57 -9.49
C LEU A 157 -17.51 44.30 -10.57
N LYS A 158 -18.14 43.55 -11.46
CA LYS A 158 -19.05 44.11 -12.48
C LYS A 158 -20.49 43.77 -12.14
N PHE A 159 -21.33 44.80 -12.14
CA PHE A 159 -22.76 44.71 -11.84
C PHE A 159 -23.61 45.11 -13.05
N VAL A 160 -24.80 44.55 -13.16
CA VAL A 160 -25.85 45.01 -14.08
C VAL A 160 -27.01 45.55 -13.27
N CYS A 161 -27.38 46.82 -13.51
CA CYS A 161 -28.50 47.44 -12.82
C CYS A 161 -29.84 46.90 -13.35
N LYS A 162 -30.55 46.12 -12.53
CA LYS A 162 -31.87 45.55 -12.85
C LYS A 162 -32.99 46.39 -12.24
N LYS A 163 -34.15 46.41 -12.91
CA LYS A 163 -35.35 47.08 -12.39
C LYS A 163 -35.73 46.44 -11.06
N VAL A 164 -35.81 47.23 -9.99
CA VAL A 164 -36.34 46.80 -8.70
C VAL A 164 -37.78 46.34 -8.95
N THR A 165 -37.96 45.02 -9.02
CA THR A 165 -39.27 44.38 -8.93
C THR A 165 -39.48 44.26 -7.43
N GLU A 166 -40.58 44.79 -6.88
CA GLU A 166 -40.85 44.90 -5.43
C GLU A 166 -40.23 43.75 -4.64
N VAL A 167 -39.06 44.00 -4.05
CA VAL A 167 -38.38 43.03 -3.20
C VAL A 167 -38.98 43.26 -1.82
N GLU A 168 -39.70 42.28 -1.29
CA GLU A 168 -40.23 42.35 0.07
C GLU A 168 -39.08 42.67 1.06
N PRO A 169 -39.26 43.64 1.97
CA PRO A 169 -38.22 44.01 2.92
C PRO A 169 -37.91 42.82 3.82
N LEU A 170 -36.61 42.50 3.96
CA LEU A 170 -36.14 41.44 4.85
C LEU A 170 -36.63 41.71 6.28
N THR A 171 -37.18 40.69 6.91
CA THR A 171 -37.49 40.74 8.34
C THR A 171 -36.20 40.88 9.15
N ALA A 172 -36.28 41.42 10.35
CA ALA A 172 -35.11 41.57 11.23
C ALA A 172 -34.40 40.23 11.54
N GLY A 173 -35.14 39.11 11.49
CA GLY A 173 -34.61 37.76 11.63
C GLY A 173 -33.80 37.32 10.41
N GLU A 174 -34.39 37.40 9.20
CA GLU A 174 -33.72 37.06 7.94
C GLU A 174 -32.50 37.95 7.71
N PHE A 175 -32.56 39.23 8.09
CA PHE A 175 -31.43 40.15 8.03
C PHE A 175 -30.27 39.69 8.93
N LYS A 176 -30.57 39.23 10.15
CA LYS A 176 -29.56 38.74 11.09
C LYS A 176 -28.92 37.43 10.60
N GLU A 177 -29.69 36.54 9.98
CA GLU A 177 -29.22 35.27 9.43
C GLU A 177 -28.38 35.45 8.16
N LEU A 178 -28.83 36.30 7.22
CA LEU A 178 -28.08 36.62 6.01
C LEU A 178 -26.79 37.39 6.31
N LYS A 179 -26.81 38.29 7.31
CA LYS A 179 -25.59 38.98 7.76
C LYS A 179 -24.55 37.99 8.28
N ARG A 180 -25.00 36.98 9.04
CA ARG A 180 -24.15 35.89 9.56
C ARG A 180 -23.49 35.08 8.44
N ALA A 181 -24.25 34.75 7.40
CA ALA A 181 -23.75 34.06 6.20
C ALA A 181 -22.71 34.91 5.43
N SER A 182 -22.90 36.23 5.32
CA SER A 182 -21.95 37.13 4.65
C SER A 182 -20.65 37.35 5.43
N THR A 183 -20.68 37.18 6.77
CA THR A 183 -19.53 37.47 7.66
C THR A 183 -18.59 36.31 7.91
N GLY A 184 -18.89 35.06 7.53
CA GLY A 184 -17.86 34.03 7.68
C GLY A 184 -18.22 32.57 7.68
N GLU A 185 -19.46 32.16 7.98
CA GLU A 185 -19.84 30.75 8.20
C GLU A 185 -20.56 30.19 6.96
N ILE A 186 -19.81 29.96 5.86
CA ILE A 186 -20.40 29.57 4.56
C ILE A 186 -20.73 28.07 4.47
N GLU A 187 -20.18 27.22 5.34
CA GLU A 187 -20.45 25.76 5.29
C GLU A 187 -21.85 25.36 5.79
N GLU A 188 -22.61 26.27 6.44
CA GLU A 188 -23.92 25.95 7.02
C GLU A 188 -25.12 26.42 6.18
N PHE A 189 -24.90 27.16 5.09
CA PHE A 189 -25.96 27.90 4.37
C PHE A 189 -26.64 27.15 3.20
N VAL A 190 -26.28 25.89 2.92
CA VAL A 190 -26.87 25.14 1.77
C VAL A 190 -28.21 24.46 2.10
N VAL A 191 -28.64 24.42 3.36
CA VAL A 191 -29.90 23.77 3.74
C VAL A 191 -30.77 24.73 4.51
N LYS A 192 -31.66 25.43 3.79
CA LYS A 192 -33.00 25.89 4.22
C LYS A 192 -33.43 27.11 3.41
N ASN A 193 -34.17 26.85 2.35
CA ASN A 193 -35.22 27.75 1.90
C ASN A 193 -36.20 26.94 1.05
N ASP A 194 -37.10 26.25 1.74
CA ASP A 194 -38.38 25.79 1.19
C ASP A 194 -39.34 25.65 2.37
N ASP A 195 -40.01 26.75 2.73
CA ASP A 195 -41.20 26.69 3.58
C ASP A 195 -42.44 26.66 2.68
N LYS A 196 -42.86 25.45 2.33
CA LYS A 196 -44.22 25.17 1.86
C LYS A 196 -44.71 23.86 2.48
N SER A 197 -45.55 24.02 3.51
CA SER A 197 -46.66 23.14 3.91
C SER A 197 -46.46 21.61 3.85
N LEU A 198 -46.28 21.02 5.03
CA LEU A 198 -46.86 19.76 5.48
C LEU A 198 -46.91 18.62 4.44
N LYS A 199 -45.74 18.08 4.11
CA LYS A 199 -45.44 16.66 3.84
C LYS A 199 -43.96 16.56 3.46
N ASP A 200 -43.07 16.79 4.43
CA ASP A 200 -41.65 16.50 4.21
C ASP A 200 -41.44 14.98 4.35
N PRO A 201 -41.08 14.27 3.26
CA PRO A 201 -40.81 12.83 3.31
C PRO A 201 -39.65 12.47 4.25
N SER A 202 -38.81 13.43 4.65
CA SER A 202 -37.76 13.23 5.66
C SER A 202 -38.30 12.87 7.05
N MET A 203 -39.53 13.26 7.37
CA MET A 203 -40.10 13.09 8.71
C MET A 203 -40.59 11.67 8.99
N ASP A 204 -40.94 10.91 7.94
CA ASP A 204 -41.25 9.48 8.10
C ASP A 204 -39.97 8.68 8.40
N ALA A 205 -38.80 9.19 8.02
CA ALA A 205 -37.50 8.62 8.37
C ALA A 205 -37.10 8.86 9.84
N LEU A 206 -37.88 9.58 10.64
CA LEU A 206 -37.72 9.66 12.10
C LEU A 206 -38.46 8.55 12.84
N VAL A 207 -39.54 8.00 12.27
CA VAL A 207 -40.35 6.97 12.92
C VAL A 207 -39.55 5.66 13.03
N GLY A 208 -39.39 5.16 14.25
CA GLY A 208 -38.64 3.95 14.55
C GLY A 208 -37.99 3.97 15.94
N THR A 209 -37.28 2.90 16.26
CA THR A 209 -36.46 2.80 17.48
C THR A 209 -35.02 3.24 17.17
N TRP A 210 -34.40 3.94 18.10
CA TRP A 210 -33.07 4.55 17.97
C TRP A 210 -32.21 4.17 19.17
N VAL A 211 -30.95 3.80 18.94
CA VAL A 211 -29.98 3.40 19.97
C VAL A 211 -28.87 4.43 20.06
N TYR A 212 -28.54 4.87 21.28
CA TYR A 212 -27.40 5.73 21.56
C TYR A 212 -26.55 5.16 22.70
N GLU A 213 -25.25 5.47 22.70
CA GLU A 213 -24.25 4.94 23.65
C GLU A 213 -24.24 3.40 23.81
N GLN A 214 -24.70 2.66 22.79
CA GLN A 214 -24.79 1.20 22.74
C GLN A 214 -25.75 0.54 23.75
N THR A 215 -26.28 1.26 24.73
CA THR A 215 -27.11 0.69 25.80
C THR A 215 -28.48 1.34 25.96
N TYR A 216 -28.69 2.54 25.43
CA TYR A 216 -29.94 3.27 25.60
C TYR A 216 -30.76 3.30 24.33
N GLU A 217 -32.08 3.18 24.49
CA GLU A 217 -33.00 3.07 23.37
C GLU A 217 -34.21 3.97 23.59
N TYR A 218 -34.58 4.70 22.56
CA TYR A 218 -35.85 5.42 22.51
C TYR A 218 -36.58 5.13 21.21
N SER A 219 -37.90 5.19 21.25
CA SER A 219 -38.77 5.05 20.09
C SER A 219 -39.45 6.37 19.78
N ILE A 220 -39.51 6.69 18.49
CA ILE A 220 -40.32 7.76 17.95
C ILE A 220 -41.45 7.08 17.16
N SER A 221 -42.69 7.28 17.59
CA SER A 221 -43.88 6.82 16.87
C SER A 221 -44.69 8.03 16.39
N ARG A 222 -45.64 7.77 15.48
CA ARG A 222 -46.56 8.76 14.96
C ARG A 222 -47.97 8.20 15.09
N ASP A 223 -48.88 8.95 15.68
CA ASP A 223 -50.28 8.52 15.80
C ASP A 223 -51.09 8.83 14.53
N ASP A 224 -52.36 8.45 14.55
CA ASP A 224 -53.30 8.63 13.43
C ASP A 224 -53.56 10.12 13.10
N ASP A 225 -53.39 11.01 14.09
CA ASP A 225 -53.49 12.47 13.92
C ASP A 225 -52.18 13.09 13.38
N GLY A 226 -51.15 12.26 13.18
CA GLY A 226 -49.84 12.66 12.65
C GLY A 226 -48.92 13.28 13.70
N GLN A 227 -49.27 13.23 14.98
CA GLN A 227 -48.50 13.73 16.11
C GLN A 227 -47.38 12.74 16.47
N PHE A 228 -46.17 13.25 16.68
CA PHE A 228 -45.02 12.43 17.04
C PHE A 228 -44.98 12.18 18.55
N HIS A 229 -44.69 10.95 18.94
CA HIS A 229 -44.56 10.50 20.32
C HIS A 229 -43.14 10.01 20.56
N PHE A 230 -42.51 10.52 21.60
CA PHE A 230 -41.23 10.06 22.11
C PHE A 230 -41.47 9.13 23.29
N GLU A 231 -40.75 8.02 23.32
CA GLU A 231 -40.71 7.12 24.47
C GLU A 231 -39.32 6.56 24.67
N GLU A 232 -38.78 6.67 25.88
CA GLU A 232 -37.51 6.07 26.29
C GLU A 232 -37.73 5.23 27.56
N SER A 233 -37.14 4.04 27.60
CA SER A 233 -37.17 3.16 28.77
C SER A 233 -35.75 2.93 29.27
N ARG A 234 -35.50 3.24 30.55
CA ARG A 234 -34.21 3.03 31.21
C ARG A 234 -34.36 2.07 32.38
N VAL A 235 -33.47 1.09 32.50
CA VAL A 235 -33.37 0.28 33.71
C VAL A 235 -32.48 1.02 34.70
N SER A 236 -33.03 1.41 35.85
CA SER A 236 -32.25 2.00 36.94
C SER A 236 -31.23 0.99 37.48
N GLY A 237 -29.94 1.31 37.40
CA GLY A 237 -28.85 0.38 37.73
C GLY A 237 -28.82 -0.10 39.19
N GLU A 238 -29.42 0.66 40.13
CA GLU A 238 -29.42 0.32 41.56
C GLU A 238 -30.69 -0.43 42.01
N SER A 239 -31.84 -0.17 41.38
CA SER A 239 -33.14 -0.76 41.78
C SER A 239 -33.67 -1.81 40.82
N GLY A 240 -33.11 -1.92 39.61
CA GLY A 240 -33.67 -2.73 38.52
C GLY A 240 -35.04 -2.22 38.01
N GLU A 241 -35.49 -1.08 38.52
CA GLU A 241 -36.79 -0.49 38.15
C GLU A 241 -36.69 0.18 36.78
N VAL A 242 -37.64 -0.13 35.90
CA VAL A 242 -37.71 0.47 34.57
C VAL A 242 -38.35 1.86 34.68
N GLN A 243 -37.54 2.90 34.55
CA GLN A 243 -38.01 4.27 34.40
C GLN A 243 -38.38 4.52 32.93
N ARG A 244 -39.66 4.77 32.70
CA ARG A 244 -40.20 5.12 31.37
C ARG A 244 -40.45 6.62 31.34
N VAL A 245 -39.92 7.30 30.32
CA VAL A 245 -40.21 8.70 30.03
C VAL A 245 -40.87 8.82 28.65
N MET A 246 -41.91 9.64 28.56
CA MET A 246 -42.72 9.81 27.35
C MET A 246 -43.00 11.28 27.09
N GLY A 247 -43.16 11.68 25.84
CA GLY A 247 -43.45 13.07 25.49
C GLY A 247 -44.01 13.25 24.09
N ASN A 248 -44.91 14.23 23.93
CA ASN A 248 -45.45 14.59 22.62
C ASN A 248 -44.49 15.59 21.95
N LEU A 249 -44.02 15.28 20.75
CA LEU A 249 -43.08 16.09 20.00
C LEU A 249 -43.79 16.97 18.97
N THR A 250 -43.45 18.25 18.94
CA THR A 250 -43.93 19.23 17.95
C THR A 250 -42.76 19.75 17.14
N PHE A 251 -42.93 19.91 15.83
CA PHE A 251 -41.88 20.43 14.97
C PHE A 251 -41.72 21.94 15.15
N ARG A 252 -40.52 22.40 15.52
CA ARG A 252 -40.17 23.81 15.69
C ARG A 252 -38.74 24.04 15.23
N GLN A 253 -38.54 24.98 14.30
CA GLN A 253 -37.21 25.43 13.84
C GLN A 253 -36.29 24.32 13.29
N GLY A 254 -36.84 23.30 12.63
CA GLY A 254 -36.07 22.16 12.12
C GLY A 254 -35.78 21.06 13.15
N TRP A 255 -36.36 21.15 14.34
CA TRP A 255 -36.25 20.17 15.41
C TRP A 255 -37.64 19.64 15.80
N LEU A 256 -37.72 18.37 16.16
CA LEU A 256 -38.87 17.83 16.91
C LEU A 256 -38.64 18.09 18.39
N MET A 257 -39.50 18.88 19.03
CA MET A 257 -39.32 19.31 20.42
C MET A 257 -40.55 18.97 21.26
N GLY A 258 -40.36 18.45 22.47
CA GLY A 258 -41.45 18.11 23.38
C GLY A 258 -41.04 18.09 24.85
N GLU A 259 -42.04 18.20 25.72
CA GLU A 259 -41.89 17.95 27.15
C GLU A 259 -41.90 16.44 27.41
N ILE A 260 -40.99 15.98 28.27
CA ILE A 260 -40.92 14.57 28.66
C ILE A 260 -41.41 14.40 30.10
N PHE A 261 -42.27 13.43 30.31
CA PHE A 261 -42.92 13.10 31.57
C PHE A 261 -42.55 11.68 31.99
N ASP A 262 -42.37 11.45 33.28
CA ASP A 262 -42.23 10.09 33.79
C ASP A 262 -43.58 9.36 33.91
N SER A 263 -43.54 8.11 34.33
CA SER A 263 -44.74 7.29 34.59
C SER A 263 -45.70 7.88 35.63
N ASN A 264 -45.26 8.82 36.47
CA ASN A 264 -46.07 9.52 37.47
C ASN A 264 -46.57 10.88 36.98
N GLN A 265 -46.47 11.17 35.68
CA GLN A 265 -46.83 12.46 35.07
C GLN A 265 -46.04 13.65 35.63
N ARG A 266 -44.85 13.41 36.21
CA ARG A 266 -43.95 14.48 36.62
C ARG A 266 -43.08 14.86 35.43
N GLN A 267 -43.04 16.16 35.14
CA GLN A 267 -42.17 16.69 34.09
C GLN A 267 -40.71 16.42 34.45
N ARG A 268 -39.99 15.73 33.57
CA ARG A 268 -38.56 15.39 33.72
C ARG A 268 -37.64 16.28 32.90
N GLY A 269 -38.18 17.05 31.96
CA GLY A 269 -37.44 18.00 31.15
C GLY A 269 -38.05 18.24 29.78
N TRP A 270 -37.21 18.67 28.85
CA TRP A 270 -37.53 18.83 27.43
C TRP A 270 -36.55 18.03 26.58
N ILE A 271 -37.00 17.52 25.44
CA ILE A 271 -36.15 16.87 24.45
C ILE A 271 -36.28 17.60 23.11
N ARG A 272 -35.18 17.65 22.35
CA ARG A 272 -35.19 18.02 20.92
C ARG A 272 -34.47 16.97 20.08
N LEU A 273 -35.01 16.67 18.90
CA LEU A 273 -34.49 15.67 17.97
C LEU A 273 -34.33 16.27 16.56
N HIS A 274 -33.22 15.97 15.90
CA HIS A 274 -32.95 16.36 14.51
C HIS A 274 -32.44 15.17 13.71
N TYR A 275 -33.05 14.89 12.56
CA TYR A 275 -32.62 13.84 11.65
C TYR A 275 -31.56 14.37 10.70
N VAL A 276 -30.41 13.70 10.66
CA VAL A 276 -29.30 14.03 9.75
C VAL A 276 -29.34 13.04 8.60
N GLU A 277 -29.82 13.49 7.45
CA GLU A 277 -30.07 12.65 6.26
C GLU A 277 -28.78 12.00 5.74
N GLU A 278 -27.67 12.74 5.72
CA GLU A 278 -26.37 12.26 5.21
C GLU A 278 -25.84 11.02 5.94
N SER A 279 -26.08 10.93 7.25
CA SER A 279 -25.62 9.83 8.10
C SER A 279 -26.73 8.83 8.45
N GLY A 280 -27.99 9.16 8.17
CA GLY A 280 -29.15 8.38 8.59
C GLY A 280 -29.26 8.25 10.12
N THR A 281 -28.86 9.28 10.87
CA THR A 281 -28.85 9.30 12.35
C THR A 281 -29.79 10.35 12.93
N VAL A 282 -30.19 10.18 14.19
CA VAL A 282 -30.92 11.22 14.95
C VAL A 282 -30.01 11.83 16.00
N VAL A 283 -29.86 13.15 15.98
CA VAL A 283 -29.19 13.92 17.02
C VAL A 283 -30.23 14.34 18.06
N SER A 284 -29.99 14.02 19.33
CA SER A 284 -30.86 14.41 20.44
C SER A 284 -30.13 15.27 21.47
N ASN A 285 -30.86 16.23 22.06
CA ASN A 285 -30.44 16.93 23.28
C ASN A 285 -31.59 16.92 24.29
N VAL A 286 -31.25 16.89 25.57
CA VAL A 286 -32.21 16.96 26.67
C VAL A 286 -31.91 18.20 27.52
N ARG A 287 -32.94 18.87 28.03
CA ARG A 287 -32.80 19.94 29.02
C ARG A 287 -33.57 19.56 30.27
N LEU A 288 -32.88 19.48 31.41
CA LEU A 288 -33.52 19.20 32.69
C LEU A 288 -34.18 20.47 33.27
N PRO A 289 -35.19 20.35 34.15
CA PRO A 289 -35.86 21.50 34.78
C PRO A 289 -34.93 22.44 35.56
N GLU A 290 -33.83 21.89 36.09
CA GLU A 290 -32.85 22.62 36.92
C GLU A 290 -31.71 23.23 36.08
N GLU A 291 -31.61 22.89 34.79
CA GLU A 291 -30.53 23.33 33.91
C GLU A 291 -30.98 24.47 32.99
N GLU A 292 -30.16 25.52 32.90
CA GLU A 292 -30.45 26.66 32.00
C GLU A 292 -30.20 26.33 30.51
N GLY A 293 -29.43 25.28 30.20
CA GLY A 293 -28.99 24.91 28.85
C GLY A 293 -29.39 23.50 28.40
N TRP A 294 -29.25 23.23 27.10
CA TRP A 294 -29.37 21.87 26.55
C TRP A 294 -28.12 21.04 26.87
N SER A 295 -28.30 19.75 27.10
CA SER A 295 -27.20 18.78 27.20
C SER A 295 -26.38 18.69 25.92
N ASP A 296 -25.21 18.06 26.00
CA ASP A 296 -24.41 17.67 24.83
C ASP A 296 -25.22 16.85 23.83
N GLU A 297 -24.84 16.94 22.56
CA GLU A 297 -25.46 16.20 21.46
C GLU A 297 -25.24 14.70 21.58
N ARG A 298 -26.32 13.93 21.49
CA ARG A 298 -26.29 12.47 21.47
C ARG A 298 -26.71 11.99 20.08
N VAL A 299 -25.81 11.27 19.41
CA VAL A 299 -26.10 10.67 18.10
C VAL A 299 -26.68 9.28 18.34
N ALA A 300 -27.91 9.08 17.88
CA ALA A 300 -28.61 7.80 17.91
C ALA A 300 -28.67 7.20 16.51
N HIS A 301 -28.43 5.90 16.43
CA HIS A 301 -28.52 5.12 15.20
C HIS A 301 -29.83 4.34 15.20
N ARG A 302 -30.50 4.24 14.04
CA ARG A 302 -31.73 3.46 13.92
C ARG A 302 -31.49 2.03 14.39
N LYS A 303 -32.22 1.61 15.41
CA LYS A 303 -32.25 0.21 15.86
C LYS A 303 -32.94 -0.57 14.75
N ILE A 304 -32.13 -1.21 13.91
CA ILE A 304 -32.64 -2.19 12.97
C ILE A 304 -33.13 -3.33 13.86
N HIS A 305 -34.46 -3.50 13.96
CA HIS A 305 -35.03 -4.63 14.69
C HIS A 305 -34.32 -5.89 14.22
N LYS A 306 -33.71 -6.55 15.20
CA LYS A 306 -33.04 -7.82 15.08
C LYS A 306 -34.03 -8.74 14.37
N PHE A 307 -33.85 -9.00 13.08
CA PHE A 307 -34.43 -10.19 12.49
C PHE A 307 -33.78 -11.34 13.24
N ASP A 308 -34.53 -11.93 14.16
CA ASP A 308 -34.13 -13.10 14.91
C ASP A 308 -34.01 -14.27 13.93
N CYS A 309 -32.84 -14.40 13.29
CA CYS A 309 -32.38 -15.67 12.72
C CYS A 309 -31.94 -16.66 13.83
N ALA A 310 -32.48 -16.51 15.04
CA ALA A 310 -32.54 -17.61 15.98
C ALA A 310 -33.71 -18.49 15.55
N VAL A 311 -33.43 -19.77 15.33
CA VAL A 311 -34.45 -20.81 15.30
C VAL A 311 -35.21 -20.74 16.62
N GLN A 312 -36.30 -19.97 16.65
CA GLN A 312 -37.35 -20.03 17.65
C GLN A 312 -38.63 -20.39 16.91
N THR A 313 -39.10 -21.59 17.23
CA THR A 313 -40.40 -22.12 16.87
C THR A 313 -41.49 -21.37 17.63
N VAL A 314 -41.85 -20.17 17.17
CA VAL A 314 -43.14 -19.53 17.53
C VAL A 314 -43.59 -18.68 16.34
N ASP A 315 -44.50 -19.26 15.54
CA ASP A 315 -45.52 -18.62 14.70
C ASP A 315 -45.30 -17.14 14.27
N GLU A 316 -44.23 -16.85 13.52
CA GLU A 316 -44.15 -15.67 12.67
C GLU A 316 -44.71 -15.98 11.26
N PRO A 317 -45.36 -15.00 10.60
CA PRO A 317 -46.11 -15.21 9.37
C PRO A 317 -45.23 -15.70 8.22
N ALA A 318 -45.80 -16.57 7.40
CA ALA A 318 -45.16 -17.46 6.41
C ALA A 318 -44.38 -16.81 5.23
N ASP A 319 -43.95 -15.55 5.32
CA ASP A 319 -43.37 -14.78 4.22
C ASP A 319 -41.85 -14.50 4.33
N SER A 320 -41.17 -14.98 5.36
CA SER A 320 -39.70 -14.97 5.41
C SER A 320 -39.10 -16.13 4.58
N GLN A 321 -39.40 -16.15 3.27
CA GLN A 321 -38.78 -17.11 2.36
C GLN A 321 -37.25 -16.97 2.41
N VAL A 322 -36.58 -18.10 2.68
CA VAL A 322 -35.14 -18.24 2.56
C VAL A 322 -34.78 -18.12 1.08
N TYR A 323 -34.30 -16.95 0.66
CA TYR A 323 -33.88 -16.69 -0.71
C TYR A 323 -32.54 -17.39 -0.99
N ALA A 324 -32.58 -18.36 -1.91
CA ALA A 324 -31.36 -18.94 -2.48
C ALA A 324 -30.59 -17.87 -3.27
N ALA A 325 -29.26 -17.93 -3.26
CA ALA A 325 -28.45 -17.02 -4.08
C ALA A 325 -28.84 -17.06 -5.56
N GLN A 326 -29.05 -15.88 -6.16
CA GLN A 326 -29.51 -15.74 -7.54
C GLN A 326 -28.34 -15.50 -8.52
N PRO A 327 -28.36 -16.14 -9.70
CA PRO A 327 -27.44 -15.84 -10.80
C PRO A 327 -27.78 -14.49 -11.45
N GLN A 328 -26.83 -13.93 -12.22
CA GLN A 328 -27.08 -12.78 -13.08
C GLN A 328 -27.59 -13.27 -14.45
N LEU A 329 -28.43 -12.47 -15.11
CA LEU A 329 -29.03 -12.83 -16.40
C LEU A 329 -28.30 -12.13 -17.55
N VAL A 330 -27.80 -12.88 -18.52
CA VAL A 330 -27.17 -12.35 -19.74
C VAL A 330 -27.86 -12.98 -20.95
N ASP A 331 -28.57 -12.19 -21.75
CA ASP A 331 -29.34 -12.66 -22.92
C ASP A 331 -30.26 -13.85 -22.62
N GLY A 332 -30.95 -13.79 -21.48
CA GLY A 332 -31.85 -14.86 -21.01
C GLY A 332 -31.13 -16.08 -20.42
N ARG A 333 -29.79 -16.10 -20.37
CA ARG A 333 -28.98 -17.16 -19.77
C ARG A 333 -28.62 -16.81 -18.33
N LEU A 334 -28.84 -17.76 -17.42
CA LEU A 334 -28.42 -17.62 -16.02
C LEU A 334 -26.93 -17.89 -15.91
N ILE A 335 -26.15 -16.85 -15.60
CA ILE A 335 -24.71 -16.93 -15.44
C ILE A 335 -24.38 -16.88 -13.94
N TRP A 336 -23.67 -17.89 -13.47
CA TRP A 336 -23.30 -18.04 -12.06
C TRP A 336 -21.93 -17.39 -11.74
N PRO A 337 -21.63 -17.09 -10.46
CA PRO A 337 -20.41 -16.40 -10.01
C PRO A 337 -19.09 -16.95 -10.54
N GLN A 338 -19.03 -18.25 -10.79
CA GLN A 338 -17.87 -18.92 -11.38
C GLN A 338 -17.51 -18.38 -12.78
N GLN A 339 -18.42 -17.65 -13.43
CA GLN A 339 -18.23 -17.07 -14.76
C GLN A 339 -18.31 -15.54 -14.76
N TRP A 340 -18.35 -14.89 -13.59
CA TRP A 340 -18.35 -13.42 -13.46
C TRP A 340 -16.93 -12.83 -13.49
N GLY A 341 -16.09 -13.39 -14.35
CA GLY A 341 -14.67 -13.09 -14.41
C GLY A 341 -14.34 -11.85 -15.23
N ILE A 342 -13.32 -11.09 -14.79
CA ILE A 342 -12.69 -10.01 -15.54
C ILE A 342 -11.20 -10.33 -15.75
N THR A 343 -10.66 -10.06 -16.93
CA THR A 343 -9.25 -10.35 -17.23
C THR A 343 -8.31 -9.23 -16.79
N ARG A 344 -7.02 -9.54 -16.59
CA ARG A 344 -5.98 -8.52 -16.32
C ARG A 344 -5.96 -7.41 -17.38
N ALA A 345 -6.17 -7.76 -18.65
CA ALA A 345 -6.20 -6.79 -19.75
C ALA A 345 -7.39 -5.83 -19.62
N GLN A 346 -8.56 -6.34 -19.25
CA GLN A 346 -9.76 -5.52 -18.98
C GLN A 346 -9.59 -4.62 -17.76
N CYS A 347 -8.98 -5.09 -16.67
CA CYS A 347 -8.64 -4.22 -15.52
C CYS A 347 -7.69 -3.08 -15.93
N ARG A 348 -6.71 -3.36 -16.79
CA ARG A 348 -5.82 -2.32 -17.33
C ARG A 348 -6.57 -1.33 -18.23
N ALA A 349 -7.48 -1.81 -19.07
CA ALA A 349 -8.31 -0.96 -19.92
C ALA A 349 -9.24 -0.08 -19.07
N LEU A 350 -9.84 -0.62 -18.00
CA LEU A 350 -10.61 0.14 -17.02
C LEU A 350 -9.78 1.26 -16.40
N LEU A 351 -8.56 0.97 -15.94
CA LEU A 351 -7.67 1.99 -15.37
C LEU A 351 -7.34 3.11 -16.38
N LEU A 352 -7.10 2.76 -17.65
CA LEU A 352 -6.84 3.76 -18.70
C LEU A 352 -8.09 4.61 -18.94
N ARG A 353 -9.26 3.99 -19.04
CA ARG A 353 -10.54 4.69 -19.21
C ARG A 353 -10.80 5.66 -18.06
N LEU A 354 -10.54 5.27 -16.81
CA LEU A 354 -10.69 6.15 -15.65
C LEU A 354 -9.73 7.34 -15.73
N ARG A 355 -8.46 7.11 -16.08
CA ARG A 355 -7.48 8.20 -16.23
C ARG A 355 -7.80 9.20 -17.34
N ASP A 356 -8.53 8.76 -18.37
CA ASP A 356 -8.97 9.62 -19.47
C ASP A 356 -10.24 10.42 -19.11
N ASP A 357 -10.96 10.02 -18.05
CA ASP A 357 -12.16 10.69 -17.57
C ASP A 357 -11.81 11.88 -16.68
N SER A 358 -12.33 13.06 -17.01
CA SER A 358 -12.07 14.29 -16.24
C SER A 358 -12.64 14.26 -14.82
N ALA A 359 -13.64 13.42 -14.54
CA ALA A 359 -14.21 13.28 -13.20
C ALA A 359 -13.36 12.37 -12.29
N TRP A 360 -12.38 11.65 -12.84
CA TRP A 360 -11.56 10.74 -12.05
C TRP A 360 -10.42 11.47 -11.32
N ASP A 361 -10.35 11.30 -10.00
CA ASP A 361 -9.16 11.63 -9.21
C ASP A 361 -8.41 10.34 -8.85
N SER A 362 -7.09 10.36 -9.00
CA SER A 362 -6.20 9.27 -8.56
C SER A 362 -6.34 8.87 -7.08
N ARG A 363 -6.96 9.70 -6.24
CA ARG A 363 -7.27 9.45 -4.83
C ARG A 363 -8.61 8.76 -4.60
N ASN A 364 -9.40 8.56 -5.65
CA ASN A 364 -10.70 7.92 -5.55
C ASN A 364 -10.58 6.52 -4.96
N THR A 365 -11.49 6.22 -4.04
CA THR A 365 -11.57 4.92 -3.39
C THR A 365 -12.35 3.93 -4.26
N MET A 366 -12.38 2.66 -3.86
CA MET A 366 -13.25 1.69 -4.52
C MET A 366 -14.74 2.06 -4.40
N TYR A 367 -15.16 2.71 -3.30
CA TYR A 367 -16.51 3.24 -3.19
C TYR A 367 -16.82 4.21 -4.33
N THR A 368 -15.95 5.20 -4.54
CA THR A 368 -16.09 6.20 -5.61
C THR A 368 -16.06 5.56 -7.00
N LEU A 369 -15.15 4.59 -7.22
CA LEU A 369 -15.13 3.83 -8.48
C LEU A 369 -16.49 3.14 -8.73
N VAL A 370 -17.07 2.53 -7.70
CA VAL A 370 -18.33 1.80 -7.85
C VAL A 370 -19.50 2.76 -8.04
N SER A 371 -19.67 3.74 -7.17
CA SER A 371 -20.81 4.66 -7.17
C SER A 371 -20.85 5.56 -8.40
N ASP A 372 -19.70 6.12 -8.79
CA ASP A 372 -19.67 7.22 -9.75
C ASP A 372 -19.42 6.72 -11.19
N PHE A 373 -18.91 5.49 -11.33
CA PHE A 373 -18.55 4.93 -12.64
C PHE A 373 -19.23 3.58 -12.90
N VAL A 374 -18.99 2.57 -12.05
CA VAL A 374 -19.49 1.21 -12.32
C VAL A 374 -21.02 1.11 -12.29
N VAL A 375 -21.66 1.70 -11.28
CA VAL A 375 -23.14 1.70 -11.15
C VAL A 375 -23.78 2.42 -12.34
N PRO A 376 -23.40 3.65 -12.71
CA PRO A 376 -23.92 4.30 -13.91
C PRO A 376 -23.73 3.49 -15.19
N TRP A 377 -22.60 2.78 -15.34
CA TRP A 377 -22.35 1.96 -16.54
C TRP A 377 -23.11 0.65 -16.56
N THR A 378 -23.51 0.12 -15.41
CA THR A 378 -24.24 -1.16 -15.31
C THR A 378 -25.75 -0.99 -15.12
N ARG A 379 -26.23 0.22 -14.79
CA ARG A 379 -27.65 0.53 -14.61
C ARG A 379 -28.51 0.08 -15.80
N GLY A 380 -29.62 -0.58 -15.49
CA GLY A 380 -30.59 -1.13 -16.44
C GLY A 380 -30.12 -2.40 -17.16
N LYS A 381 -28.95 -2.97 -16.78
CA LYS A 381 -28.39 -4.16 -17.44
C LYS A 381 -28.59 -5.45 -16.64
N GLY A 382 -28.84 -5.35 -15.33
CA GLY A 382 -29.03 -6.53 -14.48
C GLY A 382 -27.77 -7.40 -14.27
N MET A 383 -26.58 -6.87 -14.62
CA MET A 383 -25.31 -7.59 -14.54
C MET A 383 -24.15 -6.68 -14.13
N GLY A 384 -23.18 -7.23 -13.41
CA GLY A 384 -21.97 -6.53 -13.00
C GLY A 384 -21.05 -6.16 -14.17
N TYR A 385 -20.12 -5.25 -13.94
CA TYR A 385 -19.20 -4.74 -14.98
C TYR A 385 -18.36 -5.84 -15.63
N ALA A 386 -17.90 -6.83 -14.87
CA ALA A 386 -17.15 -7.96 -15.39
C ALA A 386 -17.94 -8.76 -16.43
N LEU A 387 -19.23 -9.02 -16.17
CA LEU A 387 -20.11 -9.68 -17.12
C LEU A 387 -20.48 -8.76 -18.28
N LEU A 388 -20.73 -7.47 -18.02
CA LEU A 388 -20.98 -6.49 -19.08
C LEU A 388 -19.85 -6.45 -20.13
N GLN A 389 -18.59 -6.60 -19.69
CA GLN A 389 -17.41 -6.67 -20.57
C GLN A 389 -17.24 -8.02 -21.29
N ASN A 390 -17.97 -9.06 -20.87
CA ASN A 390 -17.82 -10.45 -21.32
C ASN A 390 -19.19 -11.10 -21.61
N GLN A 391 -20.17 -10.33 -22.10
CA GLN A 391 -21.54 -10.83 -22.34
C GLN A 391 -21.55 -12.02 -23.30
N ASP A 392 -20.81 -11.90 -24.40
CA ASP A 392 -20.74 -12.92 -25.45
C ASP A 392 -19.98 -14.19 -25.01
N ASP A 393 -19.02 -14.04 -24.09
CA ASP A 393 -18.17 -15.13 -23.61
C ASP A 393 -17.81 -14.97 -22.12
N PRO A 394 -18.76 -15.29 -21.21
CA PRO A 394 -18.56 -15.17 -19.77
C PRO A 394 -17.32 -15.96 -19.29
N LYS A 395 -16.41 -15.28 -18.59
CA LYS A 395 -15.08 -15.83 -18.28
C LYS A 395 -15.07 -16.66 -17.01
N GLU A 396 -14.65 -17.92 -17.13
CA GLU A 396 -14.44 -18.82 -15.99
C GLU A 396 -13.36 -18.30 -15.05
N VAL A 397 -13.72 -18.10 -13.78
CA VAL A 397 -12.85 -17.53 -12.75
C VAL A 397 -11.81 -18.55 -12.29
N ASN A 398 -10.55 -18.12 -12.24
CA ASN A 398 -9.45 -18.88 -11.63
C ASN A 398 -8.71 -18.11 -10.53
N LEU A 399 -9.08 -16.85 -10.29
CA LEU A 399 -8.44 -16.00 -9.29
C LEU A 399 -9.50 -15.22 -8.53
N MET A 400 -9.68 -15.51 -7.24
CA MET A 400 -10.50 -14.66 -6.38
C MET A 400 -9.64 -13.52 -5.82
N VAL A 401 -10.15 -12.29 -5.85
CA VAL A 401 -9.46 -11.12 -5.28
C VAL A 401 -10.17 -10.65 -4.03
N SER A 402 -9.46 -10.61 -2.91
CA SER A 402 -9.94 -10.06 -1.64
C SER A 402 -9.27 -8.70 -1.41
N HIS A 403 -10.07 -7.66 -1.20
CA HIS A 403 -9.63 -6.27 -1.24
C HIS A 403 -10.57 -5.37 -0.39
N SER A 404 -10.13 -4.18 0.02
CA SER A 404 -10.94 -3.27 0.84
C SER A 404 -11.74 -2.31 -0.03
N TRP A 405 -12.88 -1.80 0.45
CA TRP A 405 -13.62 -0.78 -0.30
C TRP A 405 -13.08 0.64 -0.09
N GLY A 406 -12.47 0.89 1.08
CA GLY A 406 -11.83 2.17 1.38
C GLY A 406 -10.45 2.33 0.76
N GLU A 407 -9.96 1.34 0.01
CA GLU A 407 -8.65 1.44 -0.62
C GLU A 407 -8.65 2.35 -1.85
N ASN A 408 -7.49 2.88 -2.19
CA ASN A 408 -7.27 3.62 -3.42
C ASN A 408 -7.47 2.72 -4.64
N ALA A 409 -8.47 3.04 -5.48
CA ALA A 409 -8.86 2.20 -6.60
C ALA A 409 -7.81 2.16 -7.73
N GLU A 410 -7.09 3.27 -7.95
CA GLU A 410 -6.01 3.32 -8.94
C GLU A 410 -4.78 2.49 -8.50
N GLU A 411 -4.40 2.59 -7.24
CA GLU A 411 -3.37 1.74 -6.62
C GLU A 411 -3.76 0.26 -6.72
N PHE A 412 -5.01 -0.07 -6.38
CA PHE A 412 -5.56 -1.42 -6.46
C PHE A 412 -5.45 -1.99 -7.88
N LEU A 413 -6.00 -1.30 -8.89
CA LEU A 413 -5.97 -1.76 -10.29
C LEU A 413 -4.53 -1.88 -10.82
N THR A 414 -3.64 -0.97 -10.41
CA THR A 414 -2.22 -1.02 -10.76
C THR A 414 -1.54 -2.25 -10.10
N THR A 415 -1.87 -2.53 -8.84
CA THR A 415 -1.36 -3.68 -8.09
C THR A 415 -1.82 -5.00 -8.67
N LEU A 416 -3.07 -5.10 -9.12
CA LEU A 416 -3.56 -6.25 -9.90
C LEU A 416 -2.75 -6.42 -11.17
N GLY A 417 -2.46 -5.32 -11.87
CA GLY A 417 -1.61 -5.31 -13.06
C GLY A 417 -0.20 -5.86 -12.83
N ARG A 418 0.32 -5.89 -11.60
CA ARG A 418 1.65 -6.45 -11.28
C ARG A 418 1.56 -7.86 -10.69
N SER A 419 0.48 -8.15 -9.97
CA SER A 419 0.29 -9.38 -9.18
C SER A 419 -0.37 -10.54 -9.96
N THR A 420 -0.80 -10.28 -11.19
CA THR A 420 -1.55 -11.24 -12.01
C THR A 420 -0.91 -11.50 -13.37
N SER A 421 -1.20 -12.65 -13.97
CA SER A 421 -0.76 -13.05 -15.31
C SER A 421 -1.83 -12.76 -16.36
N SER A 422 -1.49 -12.90 -17.64
CA SER A 422 -2.48 -12.79 -18.73
C SER A 422 -3.47 -13.95 -18.79
N GLN A 423 -3.22 -15.05 -18.06
CA GLN A 423 -4.11 -16.20 -17.96
C GLN A 423 -5.05 -16.10 -16.75
N ASP A 424 -4.83 -15.14 -15.85
CA ASP A 424 -5.68 -14.95 -14.70
C ASP A 424 -7.01 -14.30 -15.11
N VAL A 425 -8.11 -14.94 -14.70
CA VAL A 425 -9.47 -14.42 -14.77
C VAL A 425 -9.92 -14.16 -13.34
N LEU A 426 -10.03 -12.88 -13.04
CA LEU A 426 -10.23 -12.36 -11.70
C LEU A 426 -11.72 -12.28 -11.38
N TRP A 427 -12.09 -12.64 -10.17
CA TRP A 427 -13.36 -12.27 -9.56
C TRP A 427 -13.10 -11.20 -8.51
N ILE A 428 -13.67 -10.02 -8.70
CA ILE A 428 -13.48 -8.83 -7.86
C ILE A 428 -14.87 -8.35 -7.48
N CYS A 429 -15.24 -8.38 -6.20
CA CYS A 429 -16.63 -8.10 -5.80
C CYS A 429 -17.16 -6.75 -6.30
N ALA A 430 -16.32 -5.71 -6.33
CA ALA A 430 -16.67 -4.38 -6.87
C ALA A 430 -17.01 -4.37 -8.38
N LEU A 431 -16.48 -5.31 -9.17
CA LEU A 431 -16.68 -5.37 -10.62
C LEU A 431 -17.55 -6.55 -11.06
N SER A 432 -17.56 -7.64 -10.31
CA SER A 432 -18.23 -8.89 -10.66
C SER A 432 -19.69 -8.93 -10.20
N MET A 433 -20.04 -8.24 -9.12
CA MET A 433 -21.43 -8.16 -8.63
C MET A 433 -22.20 -7.03 -9.32
N TYR A 434 -23.52 -7.19 -9.41
CA TYR A 434 -24.42 -6.13 -9.83
C TYR A 434 -24.75 -5.21 -8.65
N HIS A 435 -24.29 -3.96 -8.68
CA HIS A 435 -24.42 -3.00 -7.57
C HIS A 435 -25.49 -1.92 -7.79
N ALA A 436 -26.18 -1.91 -8.94
CA ALA A 436 -27.05 -0.78 -9.29
C ALA A 436 -28.39 -0.76 -8.53
N GLU A 437 -28.84 -1.90 -7.99
CA GLU A 437 -30.07 -2.04 -7.17
C GLU A 437 -31.33 -1.39 -7.79
N ASP A 438 -31.45 -1.42 -9.11
CA ASP A 438 -32.51 -0.76 -9.88
C ASP A 438 -33.62 -1.71 -10.38
N GLY A 439 -33.63 -2.95 -9.88
CA GLY A 439 -34.59 -3.98 -10.26
C GLY A 439 -34.36 -4.64 -11.62
N ALA A 440 -33.35 -4.21 -12.41
CA ALA A 440 -33.05 -4.83 -13.71
C ALA A 440 -32.38 -6.22 -13.59
N GLY A 441 -31.89 -6.57 -12.41
CA GLY A 441 -31.27 -7.85 -12.09
C GLY A 441 -31.35 -8.13 -10.59
N PRO A 442 -30.70 -9.21 -10.11
CA PRO A 442 -30.76 -9.56 -8.70
C PRO A 442 -30.10 -8.46 -7.85
N SER A 443 -30.75 -8.09 -6.76
CA SER A 443 -30.18 -7.23 -5.72
C SER A 443 -28.88 -7.81 -5.16
N VAL A 444 -28.09 -6.98 -4.48
CA VAL A 444 -26.87 -7.45 -3.79
C VAL A 444 -27.21 -8.56 -2.80
N ARG A 445 -28.30 -8.39 -2.04
CA ARG A 445 -28.79 -9.40 -1.07
C ARG A 445 -29.17 -10.72 -1.76
N GLU A 446 -29.89 -10.68 -2.86
CA GLU A 446 -30.27 -11.88 -3.62
C GLU A 446 -29.05 -12.57 -4.23
N GLN A 447 -28.05 -11.83 -4.71
CA GLN A 447 -26.81 -12.41 -5.21
C GLN A 447 -26.03 -13.14 -4.09
N LEU A 448 -26.05 -12.61 -2.86
CA LEU A 448 -25.36 -13.19 -1.71
C LEU A 448 -26.06 -14.42 -1.13
N GLY A 449 -27.39 -14.48 -1.22
CA GLY A 449 -28.21 -15.54 -0.63
C GLY A 449 -28.26 -15.52 0.90
N CYS A 450 -29.09 -16.41 1.46
CA CYS A 450 -29.33 -16.51 2.89
C CYS A 450 -28.22 -17.27 3.66
N THR A 451 -27.39 -18.06 2.98
CA THR A 451 -26.30 -18.83 3.59
C THR A 451 -24.94 -18.39 3.03
N PRO A 452 -23.87 -18.36 3.85
CA PRO A 452 -22.52 -18.05 3.35
C PRO A 452 -22.06 -19.03 2.27
N GLU A 453 -22.56 -20.27 2.31
CA GLU A 453 -22.27 -21.33 1.36
C GLU A 453 -22.75 -21.02 -0.06
N GLU A 454 -23.89 -20.34 -0.16
CA GLU A 454 -24.47 -19.92 -1.43
C GLU A 454 -23.83 -18.66 -1.99
N SER A 455 -23.16 -17.88 -1.14
CA SER A 455 -22.56 -16.62 -1.53
C SER A 455 -21.61 -16.77 -2.72
N PRO A 456 -21.51 -15.74 -3.59
CA PRO A 456 -20.66 -15.80 -4.77
C PRO A 456 -19.20 -15.99 -4.37
N PHE A 457 -18.79 -15.44 -3.23
CA PHE A 457 -17.47 -15.63 -2.62
C PHE A 457 -17.15 -17.12 -2.41
N ARG A 458 -18.04 -17.84 -1.72
CA ARG A 458 -17.82 -19.26 -1.40
C ARG A 458 -17.86 -20.11 -2.66
N ARG A 459 -18.82 -19.86 -3.55
CA ARG A 459 -18.98 -20.62 -4.79
C ARG A 459 -17.79 -20.48 -5.74
N VAL A 460 -17.18 -19.30 -5.80
CA VAL A 460 -15.94 -19.07 -6.55
C VAL A 460 -14.77 -19.83 -5.92
N LEU A 461 -14.62 -19.82 -4.60
CA LEU A 461 -13.55 -20.56 -3.92
C LEU A 461 -13.69 -22.08 -4.06
N ASP A 462 -14.90 -22.62 -3.91
CA ASP A 462 -15.17 -24.04 -4.13
C ASP A 462 -14.88 -24.43 -5.57
N HIS A 463 -15.25 -23.58 -6.54
CA HIS A 463 -14.90 -23.79 -7.93
C HIS A 463 -13.38 -23.83 -8.16
N ILE A 464 -12.64 -22.87 -7.61
CA ILE A 464 -11.17 -22.85 -7.69
C ILE A 464 -10.56 -24.10 -7.06
N ARG A 465 -11.10 -24.55 -5.92
CA ARG A 465 -10.68 -25.78 -5.25
C ARG A 465 -10.91 -27.00 -6.13
N MET A 466 -12.12 -27.17 -6.68
CA MET A 466 -12.48 -28.32 -7.51
C MET A 466 -11.57 -28.40 -8.74
N ARG A 467 -11.40 -27.29 -9.46
CA ARG A 467 -10.50 -27.21 -10.63
C ARG A 467 -9.04 -27.48 -10.25
N GLY A 468 -8.62 -27.06 -9.05
CA GLY A 468 -7.32 -27.39 -8.49
C GLY A 468 -7.15 -28.89 -8.18
N GLN A 469 -8.19 -29.54 -7.69
CA GLN A 469 -8.20 -30.98 -7.41
C GLN A 469 -8.15 -31.81 -8.70
N ASP A 470 -8.82 -31.39 -9.77
CA ASP A 470 -8.77 -32.03 -11.08
C ASP A 470 -7.34 -32.07 -11.66
N VAL A 471 -6.54 -31.04 -11.37
CA VAL A 471 -5.13 -30.96 -11.78
C VAL A 471 -4.20 -31.77 -10.86
N GLY A 472 -4.68 -32.12 -9.66
CA GLY A 472 -4.02 -33.03 -8.72
C GLY A 472 -2.73 -32.46 -8.10
N PHE A 473 -1.70 -33.31 -8.01
CA PHE A 473 -0.45 -33.02 -7.29
C PHE A 473 0.25 -31.73 -7.76
N ARG A 474 0.18 -31.41 -9.06
CA ARG A 474 0.86 -30.24 -9.64
C ARG A 474 0.38 -28.92 -9.03
N TRP A 475 -0.92 -28.79 -8.76
CA TRP A 475 -1.47 -27.58 -8.15
C TRP A 475 -1.03 -27.44 -6.68
N ARG A 476 -1.04 -28.55 -5.92
CA ARG A 476 -0.65 -28.56 -4.51
C ARG A 476 0.83 -28.19 -4.28
N TRP A 477 1.72 -28.64 -5.17
CA TRP A 477 3.17 -28.42 -5.04
C TRP A 477 3.71 -27.28 -5.88
N ARG A 478 2.85 -26.53 -6.58
CA ARG A 478 3.26 -25.46 -7.51
C ARG A 478 4.29 -24.50 -6.92
N SER A 479 4.12 -24.07 -5.67
CA SER A 479 5.03 -23.10 -5.03
C SER A 479 6.44 -23.66 -4.88
N CYS A 480 6.57 -24.95 -4.54
CA CYS A 480 7.86 -25.64 -4.47
C CYS A 480 8.44 -25.87 -5.87
N ILE A 481 7.60 -26.26 -6.83
CA ILE A 481 8.03 -26.52 -8.20
C ILE A 481 8.62 -25.26 -8.85
N HIS A 482 7.97 -24.10 -8.66
CA HIS A 482 8.49 -22.81 -9.14
C HIS A 482 9.81 -22.39 -8.49
N LEU A 483 10.18 -22.96 -7.34
CA LEU A 483 11.46 -22.68 -6.68
C LEU A 483 12.62 -23.51 -7.27
N PHE A 484 12.34 -24.63 -7.93
CA PHE A 484 13.39 -25.53 -8.43
C PHE A 484 14.34 -24.90 -9.45
N PRO A 485 13.90 -24.14 -10.48
CA PRO A 485 14.84 -23.50 -11.39
C PRO A 485 15.83 -22.59 -10.68
N LEU A 486 15.36 -21.79 -9.71
CA LEU A 486 16.22 -20.92 -8.92
C LEU A 486 17.18 -21.73 -8.05
N PHE A 487 16.69 -22.79 -7.40
CA PHE A 487 17.52 -23.67 -6.58
C PHE A 487 18.67 -24.29 -7.40
N PHE A 488 18.38 -24.85 -8.57
CA PHE A 488 19.41 -25.44 -9.43
C PHE A 488 20.35 -24.38 -10.04
N ALA A 489 19.85 -23.19 -10.36
CA ALA A 489 20.70 -22.08 -10.80
C ALA A 489 21.67 -21.62 -9.68
N LEU A 490 21.21 -21.54 -8.44
CA LEU A 490 22.06 -21.22 -7.29
C LEU A 490 23.07 -22.34 -6.99
N LEU A 491 22.68 -23.61 -7.15
CA LEU A 491 23.61 -24.73 -7.05
C LEU A 491 24.69 -24.68 -8.14
N ALA A 492 24.31 -24.39 -9.39
CA ALA A 492 25.28 -24.22 -10.46
C ALA A 492 26.27 -23.08 -10.17
N LEU A 493 25.76 -21.96 -9.67
CA LEU A 493 26.61 -20.85 -9.24
C LEU A 493 27.56 -21.28 -8.12
N GLY A 494 27.06 -22.02 -7.13
CA GLY A 494 27.87 -22.58 -6.07
C GLY A 494 28.98 -23.49 -6.58
N PHE A 495 28.68 -24.41 -7.51
CA PHE A 495 29.68 -25.30 -8.10
C PHE A 495 30.72 -24.56 -8.94
N PHE A 496 30.31 -23.53 -9.69
CA PHE A 496 31.22 -22.73 -10.50
C PHE A 496 32.20 -21.92 -9.63
N TYR A 497 31.72 -21.27 -8.57
CA TYR A 497 32.54 -20.41 -7.71
C TYR A 497 33.21 -21.13 -6.55
N ALA A 498 32.80 -22.34 -6.19
CA ALA A 498 33.39 -23.08 -5.08
C ALA A 498 34.92 -23.23 -5.20
N PRO A 499 35.49 -23.62 -6.35
CA PRO A 499 36.94 -23.62 -6.57
C PRO A 499 37.59 -22.25 -6.31
N ILE A 500 36.99 -21.19 -6.85
CA ILE A 500 37.53 -19.82 -6.76
C ILE A 500 37.52 -19.35 -5.30
N VAL A 501 36.43 -19.61 -4.57
CA VAL A 501 36.28 -19.24 -3.16
C VAL A 501 37.20 -20.05 -2.25
N THR A 502 37.25 -21.37 -2.44
CA THR A 502 37.99 -22.27 -1.54
C THR A 502 39.49 -22.26 -1.84
N TRP A 503 39.86 -22.37 -3.11
CA TRP A 503 41.26 -22.46 -3.56
C TRP A 503 41.88 -21.11 -3.88
N GLY A 504 41.07 -20.08 -4.15
CA GLY A 504 41.56 -18.74 -4.49
C GLY A 504 42.21 -18.65 -5.85
N CYS A 505 41.79 -19.50 -6.78
CA CYS A 505 42.30 -19.58 -8.13
C CYS A 505 41.19 -20.04 -9.09
N VAL A 506 41.31 -19.72 -10.38
CA VAL A 506 40.35 -20.14 -11.39
C VAL A 506 40.84 -21.43 -12.04
N PRO A 507 40.15 -22.57 -11.88
CA PRO A 507 40.59 -23.84 -12.44
C PRO A 507 40.51 -23.84 -13.97
N SER A 508 41.44 -24.53 -14.62
CA SER A 508 41.35 -24.91 -16.03
C SER A 508 40.12 -25.80 -16.27
N ILE A 509 39.65 -25.89 -17.52
CA ILE A 509 38.45 -26.68 -17.88
C ILE A 509 38.57 -28.15 -17.45
N ASP A 510 39.77 -28.72 -17.51
CA ASP A 510 40.08 -30.08 -17.08
C ASP A 510 40.37 -30.19 -15.58
N GLY A 511 40.38 -29.07 -14.85
CA GLY A 511 40.61 -28.98 -13.41
C GLY A 511 42.04 -29.33 -12.98
N THR A 512 42.98 -29.48 -13.91
CA THR A 512 44.36 -29.92 -13.59
C THR A 512 45.29 -28.77 -13.24
N GLN A 513 44.96 -27.55 -13.68
CA GLN A 513 45.73 -26.34 -13.44
C GLN A 513 44.85 -25.29 -12.77
N CYS A 514 45.48 -24.35 -12.04
CA CYS A 514 44.76 -23.25 -11.41
C CYS A 514 45.42 -21.92 -11.69
N LEU A 515 44.63 -21.00 -12.24
CA LEU A 515 45.07 -19.69 -12.66
C LEU A 515 44.99 -18.72 -11.48
N LEU A 516 46.13 -18.14 -11.11
CA LEU A 516 46.26 -17.17 -10.04
C LEU A 516 46.44 -15.78 -10.60
N ARG A 517 45.85 -14.79 -9.93
CA ARG A 517 46.14 -13.37 -10.18
C ARG A 517 47.29 -12.95 -9.26
N ARG A 518 48.51 -12.80 -9.79
CA ARG A 518 49.69 -12.33 -9.05
C ARG A 518 50.02 -10.90 -9.46
N ILE A 519 50.43 -10.08 -8.49
CA ILE A 519 50.99 -8.76 -8.77
C ILE A 519 52.48 -8.97 -9.06
N ALA A 520 52.87 -8.87 -10.33
CA ALA A 520 54.25 -8.93 -10.76
C ALA A 520 54.81 -7.50 -10.85
N GLN A 521 56.07 -7.30 -10.45
CA GLN A 521 56.75 -6.05 -10.78
C GLN A 521 57.25 -6.13 -12.23
N VAL A 522 56.65 -5.34 -13.10
CA VAL A 522 57.11 -5.17 -14.48
C VAL A 522 57.62 -3.73 -14.57
N ASP A 523 58.92 -3.57 -14.82
CA ASP A 523 59.60 -2.26 -14.87
C ASP A 523 59.46 -1.40 -13.60
N GLY A 524 59.41 -2.04 -12.43
CA GLY A 524 59.25 -1.37 -11.14
C GLY A 524 57.81 -1.03 -10.76
N GLU A 525 56.88 -1.13 -11.72
CA GLU A 525 55.46 -0.93 -11.49
C GLU A 525 54.75 -2.26 -11.14
N PRO A 526 53.86 -2.27 -10.14
CA PRO A 526 53.06 -3.44 -9.80
C PRO A 526 51.97 -3.66 -10.87
N VAL A 527 52.15 -4.66 -11.73
CA VAL A 527 51.18 -5.06 -12.75
C VAL A 527 50.51 -6.38 -12.34
N ALA A 528 49.19 -6.43 -12.35
CA ALA A 528 48.45 -7.67 -12.11
C ALA A 528 48.55 -8.60 -13.34
N ALA A 529 49.24 -9.74 -13.19
CA ALA A 529 49.38 -10.76 -14.21
C ALA A 529 48.69 -12.07 -13.79
N TRP A 530 48.09 -12.76 -14.76
CA TRP A 530 47.55 -14.11 -14.56
C TRP A 530 48.65 -15.14 -14.82
N VAL A 531 48.85 -16.07 -13.88
CA VAL A 531 49.91 -17.09 -13.96
C VAL A 531 49.35 -18.44 -13.49
N TRP A 532 49.63 -19.51 -14.23
CA TRP A 532 49.33 -20.87 -13.80
C TRP A 532 50.14 -21.22 -12.54
N SER A 533 49.47 -21.68 -11.50
CA SER A 533 50.11 -22.07 -10.24
C SER A 533 50.77 -23.44 -10.36
N ALA A 534 52.11 -23.48 -10.37
CA ALA A 534 52.86 -24.72 -10.21
C ALA A 534 52.58 -25.36 -8.83
N GLU A 535 52.46 -24.53 -7.79
CA GLU A 535 52.18 -24.95 -6.40
C GLU A 535 50.83 -25.67 -6.26
N TYR A 536 49.84 -25.32 -7.09
CA TYR A 536 48.55 -26.01 -7.08
C TYR A 536 48.69 -27.46 -7.52
N LYS A 537 49.48 -27.72 -8.57
CA LYS A 537 49.75 -29.06 -9.08
C LYS A 537 50.43 -29.91 -8.01
N ASP A 538 51.41 -29.33 -7.31
CA ASP A 538 52.14 -30.01 -6.24
C ASP A 538 51.27 -30.25 -5.00
N TRP A 539 50.48 -29.25 -4.59
CA TRP A 539 49.51 -29.36 -3.49
C TRP A 539 48.46 -30.44 -3.79
N PHE A 540 47.93 -30.44 -5.01
CA PHE A 540 46.93 -31.39 -5.48
C PHE A 540 47.48 -32.82 -5.46
N GLN A 541 48.71 -33.02 -5.93
CA GLN A 541 49.39 -34.32 -5.86
C GLN A 541 49.72 -34.74 -4.42
N ALA A 542 50.14 -33.81 -3.56
CA ALA A 542 50.53 -34.08 -2.18
C ALA A 542 49.33 -34.43 -1.28
N ASN A 543 48.22 -33.71 -1.42
CA ASN A 543 46.99 -33.97 -0.65
C ASN A 543 46.12 -35.05 -1.29
N GLY A 544 46.22 -35.22 -2.61
CA GLY A 544 45.56 -36.27 -3.39
C GLY A 544 45.74 -37.66 -2.80
N ARG A 545 46.95 -37.97 -2.31
CA ARG A 545 47.33 -39.28 -1.76
C ARG A 545 46.82 -39.56 -0.34
N LYS A 546 46.47 -38.54 0.46
CA LYS A 546 46.23 -38.73 1.90
C LYS A 546 44.78 -39.08 2.28
N SER A 547 43.78 -38.74 1.47
CA SER A 547 42.38 -38.89 1.89
C SER A 547 41.67 -40.16 1.39
N GLY A 548 42.29 -40.97 0.51
CA GLY A 548 41.71 -42.24 0.01
C GLY A 548 40.39 -42.12 -0.77
N PHE A 549 39.82 -40.91 -0.84
CA PHE A 549 38.72 -40.51 -1.70
C PHE A 549 39.31 -40.02 -3.02
N ASP A 550 38.71 -40.39 -4.15
CA ASP A 550 39.18 -40.04 -5.50
C ASP A 550 39.21 -38.51 -5.71
N ASN A 551 40.28 -37.87 -5.24
CA ASN A 551 40.50 -36.44 -5.35
C ASN A 551 40.63 -35.98 -6.80
N GLU A 552 40.83 -36.88 -7.77
CA GLU A 552 40.76 -36.55 -9.20
C GLU A 552 39.35 -36.24 -9.69
N VAL A 553 38.31 -36.82 -9.08
CA VAL A 553 36.93 -36.70 -9.59
C VAL A 553 36.35 -35.32 -9.27
N LEU A 554 36.61 -34.80 -8.06
CA LEU A 554 35.96 -33.57 -7.59
C LEU A 554 36.34 -32.32 -8.41
N PRO A 555 37.63 -32.05 -8.72
CA PRO A 555 38.03 -30.93 -9.58
C PRO A 555 37.67 -31.15 -11.04
N ARG A 556 37.52 -32.39 -11.52
CA ARG A 556 37.02 -32.63 -12.88
C ARG A 556 35.51 -32.49 -13.00
N ALA A 557 34.78 -32.68 -11.90
CA ALA A 557 33.33 -32.70 -11.89
C ALA A 557 32.66 -31.32 -11.76
N HIS A 558 33.36 -30.26 -11.32
CA HIS A 558 32.71 -28.98 -11.02
C HIS A 558 32.10 -28.28 -12.25
N TYR A 559 32.79 -28.21 -13.39
CA TYR A 559 32.22 -27.65 -14.63
C TYR A 559 31.08 -28.51 -15.19
N PRO A 560 31.21 -29.86 -15.32
CA PRO A 560 30.08 -30.72 -15.69
C PRO A 560 28.88 -30.61 -14.74
N ALA A 561 29.12 -30.54 -13.42
CA ALA A 561 28.05 -30.37 -12.42
C ALA A 561 27.37 -29.01 -12.58
N THR A 562 28.13 -27.94 -12.80
CA THR A 562 27.62 -26.59 -13.10
C THR A 562 26.72 -26.63 -14.34
N ALA A 563 27.22 -27.20 -15.45
CA ALA A 563 26.48 -27.29 -16.70
C ALA A 563 25.20 -28.14 -16.55
N PHE A 564 25.29 -29.26 -15.84
CA PHE A 564 24.15 -30.12 -15.55
C PHE A 564 23.08 -29.38 -14.72
N CYS A 565 23.47 -28.70 -13.64
CA CYS A 565 22.54 -27.92 -12.82
C CYS A 565 21.88 -26.78 -13.62
N LEU A 566 22.63 -26.06 -14.48
CA LEU A 566 22.05 -25.05 -15.36
C LEU A 566 21.08 -25.65 -16.37
N LEU A 567 21.44 -26.77 -16.99
CA LEU A 567 20.56 -27.47 -17.94
C LEU A 567 19.27 -27.90 -17.25
N VAL A 568 19.35 -28.49 -16.06
CA VAL A 568 18.17 -28.86 -15.26
C VAL A 568 17.33 -27.63 -14.92
N ALA A 569 17.95 -26.52 -14.50
CA ALA A 569 17.25 -25.28 -14.23
C ALA A 569 16.49 -24.76 -15.46
N ILE A 570 17.13 -24.76 -16.64
CA ILE A 570 16.55 -24.34 -17.91
C ILE A 570 15.41 -25.27 -18.33
N VAL A 571 15.62 -26.59 -18.27
CA VAL A 571 14.60 -27.59 -18.64
C VAL A 571 13.37 -27.45 -17.75
N ILE A 572 13.54 -27.32 -16.43
CA ILE A 572 12.42 -27.10 -15.52
C ILE A 572 11.74 -25.76 -15.82
N TRP A 573 12.51 -24.70 -16.07
CA TRP A 573 11.95 -23.38 -16.41
C TRP A 573 11.13 -23.41 -17.71
N VAL A 574 11.65 -24.00 -18.78
CA VAL A 574 10.95 -24.18 -20.07
C VAL A 574 9.72 -25.06 -19.89
N TRP A 575 9.83 -26.14 -19.11
CA TRP A 575 8.69 -27.00 -18.79
C TRP A 575 7.59 -26.25 -18.03
N LEU A 576 7.95 -25.43 -17.03
CA LEU A 576 7.00 -24.59 -16.30
C LEU A 576 6.36 -23.52 -17.19
N TRP A 577 7.14 -22.95 -18.11
CA TRP A 577 6.62 -21.96 -19.04
C TRP A 577 5.64 -22.57 -20.06
N ARG A 578 5.91 -23.79 -20.53
CA ARG A 578 5.03 -24.51 -21.48
C ARG A 578 3.84 -25.19 -20.82
N SER A 579 4.00 -25.70 -19.60
CA SER A 579 2.88 -26.27 -18.86
C SER A 579 1.98 -25.14 -18.41
N ARG A 580 0.83 -24.96 -19.07
CA ARG A 580 -0.25 -24.06 -18.62
C ARG A 580 -0.85 -24.63 -17.33
N MET A 581 -0.11 -24.55 -16.23
CA MET A 581 -0.56 -25.02 -14.94
C MET A 581 -1.76 -24.18 -14.50
N TYR A 582 -2.73 -24.81 -13.86
CA TYR A 582 -3.85 -24.07 -13.31
C TYR A 582 -3.39 -23.20 -12.14
N HIS A 583 -3.59 -21.88 -12.26
CA HIS A 583 -3.10 -20.88 -11.31
C HIS A 583 -4.15 -20.50 -10.25
N GLY A 584 -5.17 -21.34 -10.06
CA GLY A 584 -6.23 -21.25 -9.04
C GLY A 584 -5.75 -20.77 -7.68
N ARG A 585 -6.17 -19.59 -7.22
CA ARG A 585 -5.77 -19.02 -5.91
C ARG A 585 -6.70 -17.91 -5.45
N LEU A 586 -6.61 -17.54 -4.17
CA LEU A 586 -7.09 -16.27 -3.66
C LEU A 586 -5.91 -15.28 -3.60
N LEU A 587 -6.11 -14.06 -4.11
CA LEU A 587 -5.18 -12.94 -4.04
C LEU A 587 -5.69 -11.93 -3.02
N ALA A 588 -5.01 -11.79 -1.89
CA ALA A 588 -5.28 -10.73 -0.92
C ALA A 588 -4.50 -9.46 -1.34
N VAL A 589 -5.20 -8.35 -1.54
CA VAL A 589 -4.62 -7.08 -1.98
C VAL A 589 -4.63 -6.08 -0.82
N PRO A 590 -3.50 -5.85 -0.14
CA PRO A 590 -3.41 -4.80 0.85
C PRO A 590 -3.19 -3.44 0.19
N SER A 591 -3.60 -2.37 0.87
CA SER A 591 -3.47 -0.99 0.41
C SER A 591 -2.75 -0.12 1.44
N ALA A 592 -2.14 0.97 0.98
CA ALA A 592 -1.53 1.99 1.82
C ALA A 592 -2.55 2.79 2.65
N ASP A 593 -3.78 2.91 2.15
CA ASP A 593 -4.81 3.81 2.69
C ASP A 593 -5.85 3.10 3.53
N ALA A 594 -6.06 1.80 3.28
CA ALA A 594 -7.01 0.98 4.02
C ALA A 594 -6.35 -0.31 4.52
N ASP A 595 -6.57 -0.60 5.80
CA ASP A 595 -6.21 -1.90 6.34
C ASP A 595 -7.09 -2.98 5.69
N LEU A 596 -6.48 -4.09 5.24
CA LEU A 596 -7.19 -5.29 4.80
C LEU A 596 -8.16 -5.80 5.90
N TYR A 597 -7.86 -5.56 7.18
CA TYR A 597 -8.68 -5.92 8.33
C TYR A 597 -9.75 -4.89 8.69
N SER A 598 -9.82 -3.74 8.01
CA SER A 598 -10.92 -2.79 8.26
C SER A 598 -12.28 -3.43 7.94
N ARG A 599 -12.31 -4.45 7.06
CA ARG A 599 -13.51 -5.20 6.69
C ARG A 599 -13.45 -6.66 7.09
N LEU A 600 -14.43 -7.09 7.88
CA LEU A 600 -14.52 -8.46 8.37
C LEU A 600 -14.76 -9.48 7.24
N TRP A 601 -15.47 -9.08 6.19
CA TRP A 601 -15.68 -9.91 4.99
C TRP A 601 -14.36 -10.35 4.33
N CYS A 602 -13.39 -9.44 4.15
CA CYS A 602 -12.10 -9.76 3.53
C CYS A 602 -11.33 -10.79 4.35
N ALA A 603 -11.30 -10.61 5.68
CA ALA A 603 -10.66 -11.56 6.59
C ALA A 603 -11.36 -12.93 6.54
N HIS A 604 -12.69 -12.95 6.45
CA HIS A 604 -13.48 -14.17 6.32
C HIS A 604 -13.22 -14.91 5.00
N GLU A 605 -13.18 -14.22 3.85
CA GLU A 605 -12.86 -14.80 2.54
C GLU A 605 -11.50 -15.52 2.55
N VAL A 606 -10.51 -14.84 3.12
CA VAL A 606 -9.15 -15.34 3.24
C VAL A 606 -9.09 -16.59 4.16
N SER A 607 -9.80 -16.56 5.29
CA SER A 607 -9.98 -17.73 6.18
C SER A 607 -10.63 -18.91 5.46
N THR A 608 -11.70 -18.63 4.72
CA THR A 608 -12.49 -19.61 3.96
C THR A 608 -11.67 -20.24 2.85
N ALA A 609 -10.88 -19.46 2.12
CA ALA A 609 -9.96 -20.00 1.12
C ALA A 609 -8.94 -20.95 1.76
N SER A 610 -8.39 -20.59 2.92
CA SER A 610 -7.46 -21.46 3.63
C SER A 610 -8.11 -22.76 4.12
N SER A 611 -9.32 -22.71 4.66
CA SER A 611 -10.02 -23.91 5.14
C SER A 611 -10.37 -24.86 3.99
N LEU A 612 -10.61 -24.31 2.80
CA LEU A 612 -10.81 -25.06 1.56
C LEU A 612 -9.53 -25.62 0.95
N GLY A 613 -8.35 -25.23 1.45
CA GLY A 613 -7.07 -25.57 0.83
C GLY A 613 -6.82 -24.84 -0.49
N VAL A 614 -7.57 -23.77 -0.77
CA VAL A 614 -7.26 -22.84 -1.87
C VAL A 614 -6.04 -22.02 -1.45
N PRO A 615 -4.96 -22.01 -2.26
CA PRO A 615 -3.78 -21.23 -1.90
C PRO A 615 -4.11 -19.74 -1.79
N VAL A 616 -3.74 -19.13 -0.68
CA VAL A 616 -3.83 -17.69 -0.48
C VAL A 616 -2.46 -17.07 -0.77
N VAL A 617 -2.43 -16.08 -1.66
CA VAL A 617 -1.25 -15.32 -2.03
C VAL A 617 -1.54 -13.85 -1.74
N VAL A 618 -0.57 -13.12 -1.19
CA VAL A 618 -0.68 -11.67 -1.08
C VAL A 618 -0.15 -11.02 -2.35
N ALA A 619 -0.81 -9.95 -2.79
CA ALA A 619 -0.40 -9.18 -3.94
C ALA A 619 1.06 -8.69 -3.84
N ASP A 620 1.69 -8.53 -5.00
CA ASP A 620 3.03 -7.97 -5.13
C ASP A 620 2.93 -6.45 -4.90
N THR A 621 2.85 -6.09 -3.61
CA THR A 621 2.85 -4.72 -3.09
C THR A 621 3.60 -4.69 -1.76
N LEU A 622 4.17 -3.53 -1.44
CA LEU A 622 4.77 -3.25 -0.14
C LEU A 622 3.80 -2.55 0.81
N ALA A 623 2.55 -2.36 0.38
CA ALA A 623 1.47 -1.84 1.20
C ALA A 623 1.38 -2.63 2.50
N TRP A 624 1.28 -1.88 3.59
CA TRP A 624 1.21 -2.48 4.90
C TRP A 624 -0.19 -3.01 5.15
N VAL A 625 -0.29 -4.27 5.56
CA VAL A 625 -1.59 -4.92 5.86
C VAL A 625 -2.13 -4.50 7.23
N GLY A 626 -1.70 -3.34 7.74
CA GLY A 626 -2.20 -2.78 8.98
C GLY A 626 -1.81 -3.48 10.29
N ARG A 627 -2.23 -2.87 11.40
CA ARG A 627 -1.98 -3.30 12.81
C ARG A 627 -3.19 -4.00 13.41
N TRP A 628 -4.32 -3.98 12.72
CA TRP A 628 -5.60 -4.20 13.34
C TRP A 628 -5.77 -5.68 13.69
N GLU A 629 -6.40 -5.93 14.83
CA GLU A 629 -6.84 -7.25 15.22
C GLU A 629 -8.16 -7.54 14.51
N SER A 630 -8.41 -8.78 14.12
CA SER A 630 -9.68 -9.12 13.45
C SER A 630 -10.89 -8.70 14.28
N SER A 631 -10.79 -8.64 15.61
CA SER A 631 -11.82 -8.12 16.54
C SER A 631 -12.30 -6.70 16.21
N SER A 632 -11.42 -5.87 15.67
CA SER A 632 -11.69 -4.48 15.29
C SER A 632 -12.23 -4.33 13.86
N ALA A 633 -12.31 -5.42 13.11
CA ALA A 633 -12.92 -5.42 11.78
C ALA A 633 -14.43 -5.15 11.87
N SER A 634 -14.93 -4.31 10.98
CA SER A 634 -16.35 -3.95 10.89
C SER A 634 -16.98 -4.46 9.59
N CYS A 635 -18.31 -4.49 9.58
CA CYS A 635 -19.12 -4.61 8.37
C CYS A 635 -20.02 -3.37 8.28
N SER A 636 -20.53 -3.07 7.09
CA SER A 636 -21.57 -2.03 6.92
C SER A 636 -22.84 -2.35 7.71
N HIS A 637 -23.16 -3.64 7.89
CA HIS A 637 -24.28 -4.11 8.69
C HIS A 637 -23.81 -4.93 9.88
N GLU A 638 -24.27 -4.56 11.08
CA GLU A 638 -23.96 -5.28 12.32
C GLU A 638 -24.51 -6.72 12.30
N ALA A 639 -25.64 -6.97 11.62
CA ALA A 639 -26.17 -8.32 11.42
C ALA A 639 -25.19 -9.23 10.66
N ASP A 640 -24.57 -8.73 9.59
CA ASP A 640 -23.53 -9.45 8.84
C ASP A 640 -22.29 -9.65 9.69
N ARG A 641 -21.89 -8.63 10.47
CA ARG A 641 -20.78 -8.73 11.40
C ARG A 641 -20.99 -9.87 12.39
N GLN A 642 -22.16 -9.92 13.03
CA GLN A 642 -22.52 -10.97 13.98
C GLN A 642 -22.65 -12.34 13.30
N ARG A 643 -23.15 -12.40 12.06
CA ARG A 643 -23.24 -13.64 11.28
C ARG A 643 -21.85 -14.20 10.96
N ILE A 644 -20.95 -13.36 10.45
CA ILE A 644 -19.57 -13.77 10.14
C ILE A 644 -18.84 -14.16 11.41
N TRP A 645 -19.01 -13.42 12.51
CA TRP A 645 -18.41 -13.79 13.77
C TRP A 645 -18.91 -15.11 14.29
N ARG A 646 -20.23 -15.36 14.23
CA ARG A 646 -20.78 -16.69 14.55
C ARG A 646 -20.13 -17.77 13.72
N ILE A 647 -19.90 -17.58 12.42
CA ILE A 647 -19.24 -18.58 11.57
C ILE A 647 -17.76 -18.76 11.96
N VAL A 648 -17.06 -17.68 12.29
CA VAL A 648 -15.66 -17.73 12.72
C VAL A 648 -15.52 -18.39 14.09
N GLU A 649 -16.49 -18.19 15.00
CA GLU A 649 -16.50 -18.70 16.38
C GLU A 649 -17.10 -20.11 16.51
N GLN A 650 -18.02 -20.52 15.61
CA GLN A 650 -18.70 -21.82 15.64
C GLN A 650 -17.74 -23.03 15.60
N GLY A 651 -16.48 -22.83 15.21
CA GLY A 651 -15.46 -23.88 15.20
C GLY A 651 -14.56 -23.95 16.44
N ASP A 652 -14.46 -22.87 17.23
CA ASP A 652 -13.59 -22.74 18.43
C ASP A 652 -13.79 -21.35 19.07
N GLU A 653 -13.81 -21.25 20.40
CA GLU A 653 -13.78 -19.96 21.11
C GLU A 653 -12.53 -19.12 20.75
N ASP A 654 -11.46 -19.77 20.31
CA ASP A 654 -10.25 -19.10 19.82
C ASP A 654 -10.31 -18.72 18.32
N GLY A 655 -11.48 -18.78 17.67
CA GLY A 655 -11.67 -18.53 16.23
C GLY A 655 -11.06 -17.21 15.75
N LYS A 656 -11.28 -16.12 16.49
CA LYS A 656 -10.70 -14.78 16.21
C LYS A 656 -9.17 -14.80 16.27
N ARG A 657 -8.59 -15.39 17.31
CA ARG A 657 -7.13 -15.47 17.46
C ARG A 657 -6.51 -16.43 16.44
N LYS A 658 -7.22 -17.49 16.05
CA LYS A 658 -6.80 -18.38 14.96
C LYS A 658 -6.72 -17.61 13.64
N LEU A 659 -7.74 -16.81 13.34
CA LEU A 659 -7.77 -15.93 12.17
C LEU A 659 -6.58 -14.95 12.18
N ASP A 660 -6.36 -14.26 13.30
CA ASP A 660 -5.21 -13.34 13.47
C ASP A 660 -3.86 -14.05 13.33
N ARG A 661 -3.69 -15.20 13.98
CA ARG A 661 -2.45 -15.99 13.90
C ARG A 661 -2.16 -16.45 12.48
N TRP A 662 -3.22 -16.86 11.77
CA TRP A 662 -3.12 -17.30 10.38
C TRP A 662 -2.77 -16.11 9.47
N LEU A 663 -3.45 -14.98 9.63
CA LEU A 663 -3.19 -13.79 8.82
C LEU A 663 -1.77 -13.25 9.09
N LYS A 664 -1.34 -13.13 10.37
CA LYS A 664 0.04 -12.82 10.75
C LYS A 664 1.06 -13.83 10.18
N ARG A 665 0.68 -15.09 10.00
CA ARG A 665 1.54 -16.10 9.34
C ARG A 665 1.61 -15.84 7.83
N LEU A 666 0.50 -15.54 7.17
CA LEU A 666 0.47 -15.18 5.75
C LEU A 666 1.39 -13.98 5.47
N LEU A 667 1.33 -12.96 6.32
CA LEU A 667 2.18 -11.77 6.24
C LEU A 667 3.66 -12.09 6.40
N ARG A 668 4.01 -12.88 7.43
CA ARG A 668 5.38 -13.34 7.62
C ARG A 668 5.86 -14.16 6.44
N LEU A 669 5.01 -14.99 5.84
CA LEU A 669 5.36 -15.76 4.65
C LEU A 669 5.60 -14.85 3.44
N GLN A 670 4.83 -13.78 3.26
CA GLN A 670 5.07 -12.80 2.20
C GLN A 670 6.36 -12.02 2.43
N GLN A 671 6.61 -11.55 3.65
CA GLN A 671 7.87 -10.89 4.02
C GLN A 671 9.06 -11.83 3.82
N CYS A 672 8.93 -13.09 4.23
CA CYS A 672 9.92 -14.13 3.96
C CYS A 672 10.09 -14.37 2.46
N LYS A 673 9.01 -14.39 1.66
CA LYS A 673 9.09 -14.56 0.20
C LYS A 673 9.83 -13.39 -0.44
N LEU A 674 9.54 -12.15 -0.03
CA LEU A 674 10.23 -10.97 -0.49
C LEU A 674 11.71 -11.02 -0.09
N MET A 675 12.00 -11.32 1.16
CA MET A 675 13.36 -11.48 1.68
C MET A 675 14.10 -12.60 0.96
N MET A 676 13.48 -13.75 0.70
CA MET A 676 14.07 -14.87 -0.04
C MET A 676 14.31 -14.53 -1.50
N MET A 677 13.41 -13.78 -2.13
CA MET A 677 13.62 -13.29 -3.49
C MET A 677 14.84 -12.37 -3.53
N LEU A 678 14.95 -11.44 -2.58
CA LEU A 678 16.08 -10.52 -2.48
C LEU A 678 17.38 -11.23 -2.13
N LEU A 679 17.35 -12.15 -1.17
CA LEU A 679 18.48 -13.02 -0.85
C LEU A 679 18.89 -13.83 -2.08
N GLY A 680 17.93 -14.35 -2.86
CA GLY A 680 18.21 -15.04 -4.11
C GLY A 680 18.94 -14.18 -5.14
N TRP A 681 18.71 -12.86 -5.15
CA TRP A 681 19.46 -11.91 -5.98
C TRP A 681 20.77 -11.44 -5.35
N ALA A 682 20.81 -11.31 -4.02
CA ALA A 682 22.00 -10.92 -3.28
C ALA A 682 23.05 -12.04 -3.24
N THR A 683 22.62 -13.31 -3.19
CA THR A 683 23.50 -14.48 -3.13
C THR A 683 24.49 -14.49 -4.30
N PRO A 684 24.07 -14.31 -5.57
CA PRO A 684 25.02 -14.19 -6.66
C PRO A 684 26.01 -13.05 -6.51
N VAL A 685 25.55 -11.87 -6.09
CA VAL A 685 26.43 -10.73 -5.86
C VAL A 685 27.46 -11.05 -4.77
N ILE A 686 27.03 -11.62 -3.64
CA ILE A 686 27.89 -11.99 -2.52
C ILE A 686 28.89 -13.06 -2.96
N VAL A 687 28.45 -14.12 -3.63
CA VAL A 687 29.32 -15.22 -4.07
C VAL A 687 30.38 -14.71 -5.04
N ILE A 688 29.98 -13.94 -6.06
CA ILE A 688 30.91 -13.45 -7.08
C ILE A 688 31.89 -12.43 -6.48
N ARG A 689 31.41 -11.49 -5.66
CA ARG A 689 32.28 -10.53 -4.96
C ARG A 689 33.25 -11.20 -4.01
N SER A 690 32.79 -12.21 -3.27
CA SER A 690 33.66 -12.97 -2.36
C SER A 690 34.72 -13.75 -3.14
N ALA A 691 34.36 -14.34 -4.28
CA ALA A 691 35.29 -15.03 -5.17
C ALA A 691 36.36 -14.10 -5.75
N ASP A 692 35.95 -12.91 -6.19
CA ASP A 692 36.84 -11.87 -6.69
C ASP A 692 37.81 -11.35 -5.60
N GLN A 693 37.31 -11.07 -4.40
CA GLN A 693 38.17 -10.73 -3.26
C GLN A 693 39.13 -11.86 -2.88
N ARG A 694 38.69 -13.12 -3.01
CA ARG A 694 39.56 -14.27 -2.76
C ARG A 694 40.73 -14.31 -3.75
N LEU A 695 40.47 -14.10 -5.04
CA LEU A 695 41.51 -14.08 -6.08
C LEU A 695 42.56 -13.00 -5.83
N LEU A 696 42.15 -11.84 -5.30
CA LEU A 696 43.07 -10.77 -4.93
C LEU A 696 43.91 -11.12 -3.69
N SER A 697 43.33 -11.85 -2.72
CA SER A 697 43.97 -12.16 -1.44
C SER A 697 45.15 -13.15 -1.53
N VAL A 698 45.18 -14.01 -2.57
CA VAL A 698 46.21 -15.05 -2.72
C VAL A 698 47.57 -14.50 -3.14
N SER A 699 47.60 -13.28 -3.70
CA SER A 699 48.85 -12.61 -4.10
C SER A 699 49.86 -12.40 -2.94
N ALA A 700 49.44 -12.52 -1.68
CA ALA A 700 50.28 -12.32 -0.50
C ALA A 700 51.08 -13.57 -0.03
N GLY A 701 51.16 -14.63 -0.84
CA GLY A 701 52.12 -15.73 -0.63
C GLY A 701 51.68 -16.90 0.26
N SER A 702 50.39 -17.00 0.63
CA SER A 702 49.85 -18.18 1.32
C SER A 702 48.54 -18.65 0.69
N LEU A 703 48.61 -19.61 -0.24
CA LEU A 703 47.44 -20.20 -0.90
C LEU A 703 46.46 -20.86 0.09
N VAL A 704 46.97 -21.47 1.17
CA VAL A 704 46.20 -22.39 2.03
C VAL A 704 46.31 -22.03 3.53
N GLY A 705 46.90 -20.88 3.88
CA GLY A 705 47.01 -20.46 5.29
C GLY A 705 45.66 -20.09 5.91
N ALA A 706 45.49 -20.39 7.20
CA ALA A 706 44.33 -19.98 8.00
C ALA A 706 44.06 -18.46 7.94
N ASP A 707 45.10 -17.66 7.74
CA ASP A 707 45.01 -16.22 7.57
C ASP A 707 44.28 -15.82 6.27
N GLY A 708 44.59 -16.49 5.15
CA GLY A 708 43.93 -16.22 3.86
C GLY A 708 42.42 -16.45 3.91
N MET A 709 41.99 -17.53 4.55
CA MET A 709 40.57 -17.82 4.77
C MET A 709 39.92 -16.80 5.71
N THR A 710 40.62 -16.40 6.77
CA THR A 710 40.10 -15.39 7.70
C THR A 710 39.84 -14.07 7.00
N TYR A 711 40.79 -13.62 6.16
CA TYR A 711 40.62 -12.39 5.38
C TYR A 711 39.49 -12.47 4.35
N PHE A 712 39.32 -13.62 3.72
CA PHE A 712 38.20 -13.87 2.83
C PHE A 712 36.87 -13.74 3.58
N PHE A 713 36.73 -14.39 4.75
CA PHE A 713 35.50 -14.32 5.54
C PHE A 713 35.19 -12.90 6.00
N THR A 714 36.19 -12.11 6.40
CA THR A 714 35.95 -10.71 6.81
C THR A 714 35.53 -9.82 5.63
N GLY A 715 36.12 -10.01 4.45
CA GLY A 715 35.70 -9.31 3.24
C GLY A 715 34.28 -9.69 2.79
N ALA A 716 34.00 -10.99 2.73
CA ALA A 716 32.66 -11.52 2.43
C ALA A 716 31.59 -11.04 3.41
N LEU A 717 31.93 -10.96 4.72
CA LEU A 717 31.04 -10.41 5.73
C LEU A 717 30.78 -8.92 5.51
N GLY A 718 31.79 -8.15 5.06
CA GLY A 718 31.65 -6.74 4.68
C GLY A 718 30.71 -6.56 3.49
N VAL A 719 30.85 -7.37 2.44
CA VAL A 719 29.93 -7.39 1.28
C VAL A 719 28.51 -7.72 1.72
N LEU A 720 28.33 -8.79 2.49
CA LEU A 720 27.02 -9.18 3.02
C LEU A 720 26.39 -8.04 3.83
N ALA A 721 27.15 -7.43 4.75
CA ALA A 721 26.68 -6.33 5.56
C ALA A 721 26.27 -5.12 4.71
N GLY A 722 27.05 -4.77 3.67
CA GLY A 722 26.76 -3.62 2.80
C GLY A 722 25.53 -3.84 1.92
N VAL A 723 25.35 -5.05 1.39
CA VAL A 723 24.15 -5.44 0.64
C VAL A 723 22.91 -5.44 1.55
N MET A 724 23.03 -6.02 2.75
CA MET A 724 21.95 -6.02 3.74
C MET A 724 21.58 -4.61 4.20
N PHE A 725 22.55 -3.74 4.42
CA PHE A 725 22.31 -2.33 4.77
C PHE A 725 21.60 -1.58 3.65
N SER A 726 22.07 -1.72 2.41
CA SER A 726 21.41 -1.12 1.23
C SER A 726 19.96 -1.57 1.10
N TYR A 727 19.70 -2.85 1.36
CA TYR A 727 18.36 -3.38 1.42
C TYR A 727 17.53 -2.78 2.56
N LEU A 728 18.08 -2.71 3.79
CA LEU A 728 17.37 -2.13 4.93
C LEU A 728 17.00 -0.67 4.68
N VAL A 729 17.87 0.11 4.05
CA VAL A 729 17.58 1.50 3.65
C VAL A 729 16.43 1.53 2.65
N MET A 730 16.48 0.74 1.57
CA MET A 730 15.39 0.69 0.59
C MET A 730 14.07 0.20 1.20
N TYR A 731 14.12 -0.82 2.05
CA TYR A 731 12.95 -1.36 2.74
C TYR A 731 12.36 -0.35 3.71
N ALA A 732 13.20 0.35 4.49
CA ALA A 732 12.76 1.41 5.39
C ALA A 732 12.10 2.54 4.59
N THR A 733 12.71 2.99 3.50
CA THR A 733 12.13 4.02 2.64
C THR A 733 10.82 3.59 2.02
N ALA A 734 10.75 2.37 1.47
CA ALA A 734 9.50 1.87 0.93
C ALA A 734 8.42 1.75 2.01
N ARG A 735 8.79 1.36 3.24
CA ARG A 735 7.87 1.30 4.38
C ARG A 735 7.39 2.69 4.82
N LEU A 736 8.27 3.69 4.85
CA LEU A 736 7.94 5.08 5.18
C LEU A 736 6.99 5.69 4.14
N GLU A 737 7.18 5.33 2.87
CA GLU A 737 6.33 5.75 1.75
C GLU A 737 5.13 4.81 1.54
N LYS A 738 4.73 4.06 2.59
CA LYS A 738 3.58 3.13 2.60
C LYS A 738 3.54 2.14 1.43
N GLY A 739 4.70 1.77 0.90
CA GLY A 739 4.86 0.82 -0.20
C GLY A 739 4.90 1.42 -1.60
N THR A 740 4.73 2.74 -1.74
CA THR A 740 4.80 3.46 -3.03
C THR A 740 5.93 4.49 -3.01
N PRO A 741 7.21 4.07 -2.89
CA PRO A 741 8.31 5.01 -2.73
C PRO A 741 8.36 5.99 -3.91
N THR A 742 8.30 7.28 -3.58
CA THR A 742 8.40 8.33 -4.59
C THR A 742 9.80 8.35 -5.20
N CYS A 743 9.90 8.92 -6.40
CA CYS A 743 11.17 9.13 -7.10
C CYS A 743 12.20 9.84 -6.20
N LYS A 744 11.73 10.85 -5.44
CA LYS A 744 12.54 11.61 -4.49
C LYS A 744 13.05 10.73 -3.34
N ALA A 745 12.20 9.85 -2.80
CA ALA A 745 12.58 8.96 -1.72
C ALA A 745 13.68 7.97 -2.16
N VAL A 746 13.58 7.41 -3.37
CA VAL A 746 14.62 6.53 -3.92
C VAL A 746 15.93 7.29 -4.18
N CYS A 747 15.86 8.53 -4.69
CA CYS A 747 17.05 9.40 -4.81
C CYS A 747 17.66 9.69 -3.43
N GLY A 748 16.82 9.90 -2.40
CA GLY A 748 17.25 10.04 -1.02
C GLY A 748 18.02 8.82 -0.52
N CYS A 749 17.55 7.59 -0.81
CA CYS A 749 18.31 6.37 -0.51
C CYS A 749 19.67 6.35 -1.21
N ALA A 750 19.70 6.71 -2.50
CA ALA A 750 20.93 6.70 -3.28
C ALA A 750 21.97 7.65 -2.68
N VAL A 751 21.58 8.89 -2.39
CA VAL A 751 22.44 9.89 -1.74
C VAL A 751 22.86 9.40 -0.35
N PHE A 752 21.95 8.84 0.43
CA PHE A 752 22.26 8.32 1.76
C PHE A 752 23.33 7.20 1.73
N LEU A 753 23.24 6.27 0.78
CA LEU A 753 24.25 5.21 0.61
C LEU A 753 25.60 5.77 0.14
N LEU A 754 25.60 6.76 -0.76
CA LEU A 754 26.83 7.42 -1.23
C LEU A 754 27.50 8.20 -0.11
N VAL A 755 26.75 9.00 0.65
CA VAL A 755 27.26 9.75 1.80
C VAL A 755 27.76 8.79 2.89
N GLY A 756 27.04 7.69 3.12
CA GLY A 756 27.49 6.62 4.02
C GLY A 756 28.84 6.04 3.60
N ALA A 757 29.01 5.73 2.31
CA ALA A 757 30.27 5.24 1.78
C ALA A 757 31.41 6.26 1.96
N VAL A 758 31.18 7.53 1.58
CA VAL A 758 32.17 8.61 1.76
C VAL A 758 32.54 8.80 3.24
N SER A 759 31.57 8.71 4.14
CA SER A 759 31.80 8.85 5.58
C SER A 759 32.67 7.73 6.15
N VAL A 760 32.41 6.46 5.76
CA VAL A 760 33.24 5.32 6.20
C VAL A 760 34.65 5.45 5.61
N THR A 761 34.80 5.84 4.35
CA THR A 761 36.10 6.15 3.75
C THR A 761 36.86 7.23 4.52
N ALA A 762 36.19 8.34 4.84
CA ALA A 762 36.79 9.46 5.57
C ALA A 762 37.23 9.02 6.98
N ALA A 763 36.45 8.17 7.66
CA ALA A 763 36.83 7.60 8.94
C ALA A 763 38.07 6.70 8.81
N LEU A 764 38.14 5.82 7.81
CA LEU A 764 39.30 4.97 7.55
C LEU A 764 40.57 5.81 7.22
N LEU A 765 40.43 6.93 6.52
CA LEU A 765 41.52 7.90 6.30
C LEU A 765 41.94 8.60 7.60
N TYR A 766 40.99 8.97 8.44
CA TYR A 766 41.26 9.66 9.70
C TYR A 766 42.01 8.78 10.71
N PHE A 767 41.64 7.51 10.82
CA PHE A 767 42.32 6.55 11.71
C PHE A 767 43.70 6.11 11.21
N GLY A 768 44.13 6.60 10.03
CA GLY A 768 45.43 6.25 9.46
C GLY A 768 45.47 4.84 8.86
N ASP A 769 44.32 4.16 8.74
CA ASP A 769 44.20 2.88 8.06
C ASP A 769 44.35 3.02 6.54
N LEU A 770 44.10 4.23 6.00
CA LEU A 770 44.32 4.61 4.61
C LEU A 770 45.42 5.69 4.52
N ARG A 771 46.49 5.44 3.76
CA ARG A 771 47.49 6.49 3.46
C ARG A 771 46.92 7.49 2.46
N ARG A 772 47.14 8.79 2.73
CA ARG A 772 46.89 9.88 1.78
C ARG A 772 48.08 10.01 0.83
N GLU A 773 48.18 9.12 -0.16
CA GLU A 773 48.90 9.48 -1.37
C GLU A 773 47.83 9.95 -2.35
N PRO A 774 47.67 11.27 -2.58
CA PRO A 774 46.69 11.76 -3.54
C PRO A 774 47.05 11.15 -4.89
N PRO A 775 46.10 10.53 -5.60
CA PRO A 775 46.39 9.98 -6.91
C PRO A 775 46.84 11.10 -7.85
N GLU A 776 48.03 10.97 -8.43
CA GLU A 776 48.55 11.95 -9.40
C GLU A 776 47.72 11.97 -10.70
N ASN A 777 46.95 10.90 -10.97
CA ASN A 777 46.06 10.78 -12.13
C ASN A 777 44.60 10.54 -11.75
N TRP A 778 43.68 11.22 -12.44
CA TRP A 778 42.22 11.05 -12.28
C TRP A 778 41.74 9.62 -12.55
N ILE A 779 42.49 8.83 -13.31
CA ILE A 779 42.21 7.42 -13.59
C ILE A 779 42.18 6.60 -12.28
N HIS A 780 42.96 6.98 -11.27
CA HIS A 780 42.92 6.33 -9.96
C HIS A 780 41.66 6.63 -9.14
N ILE A 781 40.88 7.66 -9.51
CA ILE A 781 39.53 7.84 -8.97
C ILE A 781 38.59 6.76 -9.53
N LEU A 782 38.82 6.31 -10.77
CA LEU A 782 38.13 5.13 -11.31
C LEU A 782 38.59 3.85 -10.61
N ASP A 783 39.88 3.75 -10.28
CA ASP A 783 40.39 2.66 -9.44
C ASP A 783 39.77 2.65 -8.04
N PHE A 784 39.17 3.76 -7.58
CA PHE A 784 38.38 3.80 -6.34
C PHE A 784 37.07 3.02 -6.45
N PHE A 785 36.51 2.91 -7.67
CA PHE A 785 35.32 2.11 -7.98
C PHE A 785 35.64 0.65 -8.32
N PHE A 786 36.89 0.35 -8.69
CA PHE A 786 37.37 -1.00 -8.97
C PHE A 786 38.22 -1.52 -7.79
N ASP A 787 38.35 -2.84 -7.63
CA ASP A 787 38.95 -3.42 -6.40
C ASP A 787 40.46 -3.10 -6.18
N GLU A 788 41.09 -2.34 -7.08
CA GLU A 788 42.53 -2.08 -7.08
C GLU A 788 42.96 -1.00 -6.08
N CYS A 789 42.10 -0.06 -5.71
CA CYS A 789 42.45 0.95 -4.70
C CYS A 789 42.81 0.35 -3.33
N PHE A 790 42.17 -0.75 -2.91
CA PHE A 790 42.52 -1.38 -1.63
C PHE A 790 43.75 -2.30 -1.72
N GLY A 791 44.14 -2.71 -2.93
CA GLY A 791 45.41 -3.38 -3.19
C GLY A 791 46.61 -2.42 -3.15
N HIS A 792 46.41 -1.17 -3.60
CA HIS A 792 47.42 -0.10 -3.53
C HIS A 792 47.64 0.48 -2.13
N LEU A 793 46.74 0.19 -1.18
CA LEU A 793 47.00 0.39 0.24
C LEU A 793 48.04 -0.63 0.68
N ARG A 794 49.31 -0.30 0.45
CA ARG A 794 50.41 -0.98 1.12
C ARG A 794 50.18 -0.85 2.63
N LEU A 795 49.63 -1.90 3.24
CA LEU A 795 49.79 -2.21 4.66
C LEU A 795 51.28 -2.58 4.88
N SER A 796 52.20 -1.68 4.55
CA SER A 796 53.65 -1.91 4.54
C SER A 796 54.26 -1.81 5.94
N ALA A 797 53.56 -2.31 6.95
CA ALA A 797 54.09 -2.47 8.29
C ALA A 797 53.66 -3.84 8.85
N PRO A 798 54.60 -4.79 9.03
CA PRO A 798 54.35 -6.10 9.64
C PRO A 798 53.84 -6.07 11.10
N ALA A 799 53.52 -4.92 11.68
CA ALA A 799 53.50 -4.74 13.13
C ALA A 799 52.12 -4.82 13.82
N ALA A 800 50.99 -4.95 13.11
CA ALA A 800 49.69 -5.11 13.78
C ALA A 800 48.71 -5.96 12.97
N THR A 801 48.78 -7.28 13.16
CA THR A 801 47.89 -8.29 12.54
C THR A 801 46.40 -8.12 12.88
N GLY A 802 46.06 -7.33 13.91
CA GLY A 802 44.67 -7.05 14.30
C GLY A 802 43.94 -6.03 13.41
N CYS A 803 44.63 -4.98 12.93
CA CYS A 803 43.96 -3.87 12.22
C CYS A 803 43.56 -4.26 10.78
N SER A 804 44.29 -5.19 10.16
CA SER A 804 44.09 -5.60 8.76
C SER A 804 42.75 -6.32 8.49
N ARG A 805 42.17 -6.98 9.50
CA ARG A 805 40.89 -7.68 9.37
C ARG A 805 39.72 -6.71 9.34
N LEU A 806 39.74 -5.73 10.26
CA LEU A 806 38.71 -4.72 10.38
C LEU A 806 38.71 -3.78 9.17
N SER A 807 39.89 -3.36 8.70
CA SER A 807 40.01 -2.52 7.51
C SER A 807 39.46 -3.19 6.25
N ARG A 808 39.72 -4.50 6.05
CA ARG A 808 39.13 -5.25 4.92
C ARG A 808 37.61 -5.38 4.99
N PHE A 809 37.06 -5.60 6.18
CA PHE A 809 35.61 -5.60 6.37
C PHE A 809 35.00 -4.25 5.97
N TRP A 810 35.55 -3.15 6.50
CA TRP A 810 35.03 -1.81 6.21
C TRP A 810 35.24 -1.38 4.75
N ALA A 811 36.35 -1.77 4.14
CA ALA A 811 36.58 -1.58 2.70
C ALA A 811 35.48 -2.22 1.86
N ALA A 812 35.23 -3.52 2.07
CA ALA A 812 34.22 -4.28 1.35
C ALA A 812 32.79 -3.75 1.61
N PHE A 813 32.52 -3.31 2.84
CA PHE A 813 31.27 -2.67 3.22
C PHE A 813 31.08 -1.35 2.46
N THR A 814 32.07 -0.46 2.49
CA THR A 814 32.05 0.84 1.81
C THR A 814 31.87 0.70 0.30
N GLN A 815 32.59 -0.23 -0.34
CA GLN A 815 32.42 -0.52 -1.77
C GLN A 815 31.00 -0.95 -2.10
N SER A 816 30.39 -1.77 -1.25
CA SER A 816 29.01 -2.24 -1.44
C SER A 816 28.01 -1.10 -1.30
N LEU A 817 28.22 -0.18 -0.36
CA LEU A 817 27.39 1.03 -0.21
C LEU A 817 27.53 1.97 -1.42
N LEU A 818 28.76 2.23 -1.84
CA LEU A 818 29.07 3.10 -2.97
C LEU A 818 28.42 2.58 -4.25
N LEU A 819 28.57 1.29 -4.51
CA LEU A 819 27.98 0.63 -5.66
C LEU A 819 26.45 0.64 -5.59
N GLY A 820 25.87 0.34 -4.43
CA GLY A 820 24.42 0.43 -4.22
C GLY A 820 23.87 1.83 -4.49
N GLY A 821 24.57 2.87 -4.01
CA GLY A 821 24.23 4.27 -4.24
C GLY A 821 24.34 4.68 -5.71
N ILE A 822 25.41 4.31 -6.40
CA ILE A 822 25.59 4.59 -7.84
C ILE A 822 24.53 3.89 -8.67
N VAL A 823 24.32 2.61 -8.42
CA VAL A 823 23.32 1.80 -9.13
C VAL A 823 21.94 2.41 -8.99
N LEU A 824 21.54 2.80 -7.77
CA LEU A 824 20.28 3.51 -7.56
C LEU A 824 20.26 4.85 -8.32
N THR A 825 21.35 5.62 -8.30
CA THR A 825 21.41 6.91 -9.02
C THR A 825 21.25 6.74 -10.53
N VAL A 826 22.00 5.83 -11.14
CA VAL A 826 21.94 5.51 -12.58
C VAL A 826 20.55 5.00 -12.95
N PHE A 827 20.01 4.10 -12.13
CA PHE A 827 18.66 3.58 -12.31
C PHE A 827 17.61 4.70 -12.32
N MET A 828 17.71 5.64 -11.37
CA MET A 828 16.81 6.78 -11.28
C MET A 828 16.99 7.75 -12.46
N MET A 829 18.22 8.05 -12.86
CA MET A 829 18.47 8.84 -14.07
C MET A 829 17.84 8.19 -15.30
N GLY A 830 17.97 6.87 -15.46
CA GLY A 830 17.32 6.13 -16.53
C GLY A 830 15.79 6.21 -16.48
N ALA A 831 15.20 6.12 -15.28
CA ALA A 831 13.77 6.26 -15.08
C ALA A 831 13.26 7.67 -15.39
N PHE A 832 14.01 8.72 -15.04
CA PHE A 832 13.67 10.11 -15.33
C PHE A 832 13.85 10.47 -16.80
N CYS A 833 14.88 9.94 -17.46
CA CYS A 833 15.21 10.34 -18.82
C CYS A 833 14.27 9.74 -19.88
N CYS A 834 13.71 8.52 -19.72
CA CYS A 834 12.88 7.90 -20.77
C CYS A 834 11.88 6.78 -20.30
N LEU A 835 10.74 7.11 -19.68
CA LEU A 835 9.74 6.11 -19.20
C LEU A 835 9.31 5.02 -20.22
N PRO A 836 9.00 5.31 -21.50
CA PRO A 836 8.62 4.29 -22.48
C PRO A 836 9.82 3.51 -23.01
N VAL A 837 11.00 4.16 -23.07
CA VAL A 837 12.21 3.54 -23.58
C VAL A 837 12.85 2.66 -22.53
N VAL A 838 12.64 2.85 -21.21
CA VAL A 838 13.29 2.05 -20.15
C VAL A 838 13.22 0.54 -20.38
N LYS A 839 12.11 -0.02 -20.88
CA LYS A 839 12.05 -1.47 -21.16
C LYS A 839 12.96 -1.88 -22.33
N GLY A 840 13.03 -1.05 -23.38
CA GLY A 840 13.94 -1.20 -24.51
C GLY A 840 15.40 -0.82 -24.19
N CYS A 841 15.62 0.21 -23.39
CA CYS A 841 16.91 0.66 -22.87
C CYS A 841 17.49 -0.32 -21.87
N ILE A 842 16.70 -1.02 -21.06
CA ILE A 842 17.22 -2.09 -20.20
C ILE A 842 17.65 -3.27 -21.07
N GLN A 843 16.87 -3.64 -22.08
CA GLN A 843 17.30 -4.67 -23.04
C GLN A 843 18.54 -4.23 -23.83
N ALA A 844 18.59 -2.98 -24.29
CA ALA A 844 19.72 -2.40 -24.99
C ALA A 844 20.92 -2.15 -24.07
N ALA A 845 20.73 -1.85 -22.78
CA ALA A 845 21.78 -1.73 -21.79
C ALA A 845 22.30 -3.11 -21.38
N MET A 846 21.43 -4.12 -21.25
CA MET A 846 21.88 -5.51 -21.11
C MET A 846 22.67 -5.95 -22.34
N LEU A 847 22.21 -5.62 -23.55
CA LEU A 847 22.92 -5.89 -24.78
C LEU A 847 24.24 -5.11 -24.84
N ALA A 848 24.24 -3.81 -24.52
CA ALA A 848 25.42 -2.96 -24.49
C ALA A 848 26.40 -3.38 -23.40
N LEU A 849 25.94 -3.97 -22.30
CA LEU A 849 26.77 -4.48 -21.22
C LEU A 849 27.33 -5.86 -21.55
N VAL A 850 26.59 -6.69 -22.29
CA VAL A 850 27.13 -7.90 -22.94
C VAL A 850 28.18 -7.52 -23.99
N VAL A 851 27.91 -6.50 -24.80
CA VAL A 851 28.86 -5.96 -25.78
C VAL A 851 30.05 -5.33 -25.08
N ALA A 852 29.86 -4.57 -24.00
CA ALA A 852 30.95 -3.99 -23.22
C ALA A 852 31.78 -5.08 -22.54
N ALA A 853 31.15 -6.16 -22.08
CA ALA A 853 31.86 -7.32 -21.56
C ALA A 853 32.64 -8.06 -22.66
N ALA A 854 32.06 -8.18 -23.87
CA ALA A 854 32.74 -8.71 -25.05
C ALA A 854 33.90 -7.80 -25.50
N LEU A 855 33.75 -6.48 -25.39
CA LEU A 855 34.77 -5.47 -25.68
C LEU A 855 35.86 -5.45 -24.62
N LEU A 856 35.52 -5.62 -23.33
CA LEU A 856 36.47 -5.78 -22.24
C LEU A 856 37.25 -7.09 -22.36
N THR A 857 36.58 -8.19 -22.73
CA THR A 857 37.28 -9.46 -22.98
C THR A 857 38.19 -9.38 -24.20
N THR A 858 37.80 -8.62 -25.24
CA THR A 858 38.68 -8.36 -26.39
C THR A 858 39.76 -7.32 -26.12
N SER A 859 39.57 -6.35 -25.22
CA SER A 859 40.62 -5.40 -24.81
C SER A 859 41.66 -6.05 -23.91
N VAL A 860 41.21 -6.88 -22.96
CA VAL A 860 42.09 -7.76 -22.18
C VAL A 860 42.88 -8.66 -23.12
N TYR A 861 42.24 -9.20 -24.16
CA TYR A 861 42.90 -9.99 -25.21
C TYR A 861 43.95 -9.17 -26.01
N ALA A 862 43.67 -7.90 -26.32
CA ALA A 862 44.57 -7.03 -27.09
C ALA A 862 45.82 -6.59 -26.31
N GLU A 863 45.70 -6.31 -25.00
CA GLU A 863 46.86 -5.97 -24.15
C GLU A 863 47.72 -7.18 -23.78
N THR A 864 47.17 -8.39 -23.91
CA THR A 864 47.84 -9.63 -23.49
C THR A 864 48.15 -10.55 -24.65
N HIS A 865 49.01 -10.10 -25.57
CA HIS A 865 49.60 -10.92 -26.64
C HIS A 865 50.38 -12.17 -26.15
N LYS A 866 50.35 -12.51 -24.85
CA LYS A 866 51.05 -13.61 -24.19
C LYS A 866 50.15 -14.57 -23.40
N LEU A 867 48.83 -14.37 -23.38
CA LEU A 867 47.92 -15.31 -22.70
C LEU A 867 47.78 -16.57 -23.56
N GLU A 868 48.08 -17.74 -22.99
CA GLU A 868 47.92 -19.03 -23.67
C GLU A 868 46.42 -19.27 -23.99
N GLU A 869 46.10 -19.96 -25.10
CA GLU A 869 44.71 -20.13 -25.57
C GLU A 869 43.76 -20.74 -24.53
N ASP A 870 44.30 -21.55 -23.62
CA ASP A 870 43.61 -22.23 -22.53
C ASP A 870 43.23 -21.31 -21.35
N GLN A 871 43.94 -20.20 -21.16
CA GLN A 871 43.68 -19.23 -20.10
C GLN A 871 42.52 -18.26 -20.45
N ILE A 872 42.34 -17.97 -21.75
CA ILE A 872 41.42 -16.93 -22.24
C ILE A 872 39.99 -17.18 -21.75
N PHE A 873 39.50 -18.42 -21.86
CA PHE A 873 38.13 -18.74 -21.48
C PHE A 873 37.87 -18.48 -19.99
N SER A 874 38.73 -18.98 -19.12
CA SER A 874 38.59 -18.83 -17.66
C SER A 874 38.67 -17.37 -17.21
N VAL A 875 39.61 -16.61 -17.77
CA VAL A 875 39.78 -15.17 -17.49
C VAL A 875 38.58 -14.38 -18.01
N ALA A 876 38.13 -14.66 -19.24
CA ALA A 876 37.01 -13.97 -19.85
C ALA A 876 35.70 -14.19 -19.08
N VAL A 877 35.42 -15.44 -18.69
CA VAL A 877 34.23 -15.76 -17.88
C VAL A 877 34.32 -15.11 -16.50
N PHE A 878 35.51 -15.08 -15.88
CA PHE A 878 35.69 -14.41 -14.60
C PHE A 878 35.41 -12.90 -14.70
N TYR A 879 36.02 -12.17 -15.64
CA TYR A 879 35.78 -10.74 -15.78
C TYR A 879 34.34 -10.41 -16.20
N LEU A 880 33.76 -11.21 -17.10
CA LEU A 880 32.36 -11.09 -17.50
C LEU A 880 31.45 -11.22 -16.27
N THR A 881 31.67 -12.24 -15.45
CA THR A 881 30.85 -12.47 -14.26
C THR A 881 31.10 -11.44 -13.16
N ALA A 882 32.34 -10.99 -12.97
CA ALA A 882 32.68 -9.88 -12.09
C ALA A 882 31.95 -8.60 -12.51
N LEU A 883 31.99 -8.24 -13.80
CA LEU A 883 31.26 -7.10 -14.37
C LEU A 883 29.75 -7.24 -14.17
N ILE A 884 29.19 -8.42 -14.45
CA ILE A 884 27.77 -8.71 -14.21
C ILE A 884 27.43 -8.55 -12.73
N SER A 885 28.24 -9.06 -11.80
CA SER A 885 27.96 -8.96 -10.36
C SER A 885 28.07 -7.54 -9.81
N ARG A 886 28.96 -6.72 -10.39
CA ARG A 886 29.21 -5.36 -9.94
C ARG A 886 28.15 -4.42 -10.52
N SER A 887 27.81 -4.55 -11.79
CA SER A 887 26.93 -3.59 -12.46
C SER A 887 25.52 -4.16 -12.63
N LEU A 888 25.40 -5.30 -13.29
CA LEU A 888 24.12 -5.78 -13.80
C LEU A 888 23.24 -6.43 -12.73
N ALA A 889 23.79 -7.31 -11.90
CA ALA A 889 23.03 -8.05 -10.91
C ALA A 889 22.39 -7.14 -9.84
N PRO A 890 23.07 -6.10 -9.29
CA PRO A 890 22.44 -5.15 -8.40
C PRO A 890 21.35 -4.33 -9.10
N ILE A 891 21.58 -3.89 -10.35
CA ILE A 891 20.57 -3.19 -11.15
C ILE A 891 19.35 -4.09 -11.38
N LEU A 892 19.54 -5.36 -11.74
CA LEU A 892 18.47 -6.32 -11.98
C LEU A 892 17.75 -6.71 -10.69
N ALA A 893 18.47 -6.85 -9.57
CA ALA A 893 17.89 -7.13 -8.26
C ALA A 893 17.00 -5.97 -7.79
N ILE A 894 17.51 -4.74 -7.92
CA ILE A 894 16.78 -3.52 -7.62
C ILE A 894 15.61 -3.40 -8.58
N TRP A 895 15.79 -3.57 -9.89
CA TRP A 895 14.70 -3.52 -10.88
C TRP A 895 13.63 -4.59 -10.64
N ALA A 896 14.01 -5.83 -10.34
CA ALA A 896 13.09 -6.92 -10.03
C ALA A 896 12.33 -6.64 -8.73
N GLY A 897 13.00 -6.04 -7.74
CA GLY A 897 12.36 -5.50 -6.54
C GLY A 897 11.38 -4.39 -6.91
N VAL A 898 11.86 -3.29 -7.47
CA VAL A 898 11.14 -2.07 -7.90
C VAL A 898 9.93 -2.37 -8.78
N SER A 899 10.08 -3.21 -9.79
CA SER A 899 9.00 -3.58 -10.72
C SER A 899 7.89 -4.36 -10.03
N LYS A 900 8.22 -5.15 -9.00
CA LYS A 900 7.25 -5.82 -8.12
C LYS A 900 6.75 -4.94 -6.98
N TRP A 901 7.54 -3.98 -6.51
CA TRP A 901 7.17 -3.05 -5.44
C TRP A 901 6.26 -1.95 -5.94
N GLY A 902 6.29 -1.69 -7.23
CA GLY A 902 5.28 -0.88 -7.85
C GLY A 902 5.50 0.61 -7.71
N ILE A 903 6.76 1.03 -7.80
CA ILE A 903 7.17 2.43 -7.78
C ILE A 903 6.33 3.21 -8.80
N ALA A 904 5.54 4.16 -8.28
CA ALA A 904 4.77 5.08 -9.08
C ALA A 904 5.74 6.11 -9.69
N LEU A 905 6.25 5.82 -10.89
CA LEU A 905 7.06 6.76 -11.68
C LEU A 905 6.23 7.90 -12.30
N HIS A 906 5.00 8.12 -11.84
CA HIS A 906 4.20 9.23 -12.34
C HIS A 906 4.86 10.55 -11.91
N SER A 907 5.51 11.21 -12.86
CA SER A 907 5.65 12.66 -12.77
C SER A 907 4.22 13.19 -12.69
N ARG A 908 3.84 13.82 -11.57
CA ARG A 908 2.69 14.71 -11.54
C ARG A 908 2.93 15.76 -12.62
N ARG A 909 2.49 15.50 -13.85
CA ARG A 909 2.21 16.57 -14.81
C ARG A 909 1.00 17.26 -14.22
N ARG A 910 1.25 18.29 -13.40
CA ARG A 910 0.26 19.34 -13.18
C ARG A 910 -0.10 19.83 -14.59
N ARG A 911 -1.31 19.50 -15.05
CA ARG A 911 -1.91 20.25 -16.14
C ARG A 911 -2.30 21.61 -15.62
#